data_AF-A0A1J5KPD1-F1
#
_entry.id   AF-A0A1J5KPD1-F1
#
_cell.length_a   1.000
_cell.length_b   1.000
_cell.length_c   1.000
_cell.angle_alpha   90.00
_cell.angle_beta   90.00
_cell.angle_gamma   90.00
#
_symmetry.space_group_name_H-M   'P 1'
#
loop_
_entity.id
_entity.type
_entity.pdbx_description
1 polymer ?
#
loop_
_entity_poly.entity_id
_entity_poly.type
_entity_poly.pdbx_seq_one_letter_code
_entity_poly.pdbx_strand_id
1 'polypeptide(L)'
;MKFITKIVALITLCVIMSCESDNNVPINENTEQGDVNPFLENFGADIEARFLGSVVDEENNPIAGVEIRIGNAFAVTDANGVFSILEATVYEKFAYITASKPGFIDGSRAVVPTNGINQIKIMLFNLEPVVTLTPGQLLTIDLPDGTEVDLPGDYVDEFGQPYLNGDVDVSLKGLNVDNENMAIQMPGMLIAETIDGDLRALETYGMIAVELRGTNGEELSLAQGSPATIRVPVGSSITNAPATIPLWYFDEDNGYWKEEGTATLEGNRYIGEVAHFSFWNCDDPFASIQLCVTVEDETGNPLEFVPVELQREIAGWNSASSGYTNNNGETCGLIPADETLTLAIDNFGCPGNNITTTIGPFSQDENITITLTNTATLSTTLTANFTSCDASAVTNGYIQLVYGDQTTVVPVTSSEFSHDINYCASDTAYSIQFVDVNNGQSSGVITGNFSGPTTDFGSQMSCENVGDADSDGVLDLDEDLNNNNNLEDDDTDQDGTPNYLDEDDDGDGINTIDEDYDFDGDPTNEDSDGDGIPDYLDEQDVIDFNSEIYANNCENSVLEYDLTETYGVTYPNTTFTYFETQADAESSVNAIVNSTAYENGAMLQQVYVRATNTVSNQFSVGFIYFLGANNTDTDNDGLTDCEETTGVNDPNTPLNPNGTITDPNNACDPFTANSSQDCDGDGLTNLEETNGPDGTAGTGDETDATNPDTDGDGVNDGDEIENGTDPNDPNDF
;
A
#
# COMPACT_ATOMS: atom_id res chain seq x y z
N MET A 1 -46.42 16.54 36.26
CA MET A 1 -45.58 17.73 35.98
C MET A 1 -44.25 17.57 36.69
N LYS A 2 -43.17 17.58 35.90
CA LYS A 2 -41.76 17.76 36.30
C LYS A 2 -41.20 16.77 37.33
N PHE A 3 -41.00 15.50 36.96
CA PHE A 3 -39.90 14.69 37.56
C PHE A 3 -39.52 13.40 36.79
N ILE A 4 -40.21 13.03 35.69
CA ILE A 4 -39.90 11.80 34.92
C ILE A 4 -39.18 12.09 33.59
N THR A 5 -38.90 13.36 33.27
CA THR A 5 -38.24 13.75 32.01
C THR A 5 -36.73 14.00 32.15
N LYS A 6 -36.13 13.71 33.31
CA LYS A 6 -34.70 13.97 33.58
C LYS A 6 -33.86 12.74 33.93
N ILE A 7 -34.47 11.55 33.99
CA ILE A 7 -33.73 10.28 34.19
C ILE A 7 -33.55 9.54 32.85
N VAL A 8 -34.40 9.80 31.86
CA VAL A 8 -34.23 9.28 30.49
C VAL A 8 -33.16 10.06 29.70
N ALA A 9 -32.74 11.24 30.17
CA ALA A 9 -31.68 12.03 29.53
C ALA A 9 -30.27 11.80 30.13
N LEU A 10 -30.11 10.87 31.09
CA LEU A 10 -28.83 10.57 31.74
C LEU A 10 -28.41 9.10 31.64
N ILE A 11 -29.26 8.23 31.05
CA ILE A 11 -28.91 6.84 30.74
C ILE A 11 -28.71 6.63 29.22
N THR A 12 -29.08 7.62 28.40
CA THR A 12 -28.78 7.66 26.96
C THR A 12 -27.47 8.42 26.66
N LEU A 13 -26.57 8.55 27.64
CA LEU A 13 -25.28 9.24 27.50
C LEU A 13 -24.08 8.40 28.02
N CYS A 14 -24.24 7.09 28.21
CA CYS A 14 -23.15 6.21 28.69
C CYS A 14 -23.10 4.82 28.04
N VAL A 15 -23.66 4.59 26.84
CA VAL A 15 -23.53 3.28 26.15
C VAL A 15 -23.27 3.44 24.65
N ILE A 16 -22.42 4.41 24.28
CA ILE A 16 -21.79 4.46 22.95
C ILE A 16 -20.36 4.93 23.17
N MET A 17 -19.53 4.01 23.66
CA MET A 17 -18.08 3.98 23.54
C MET A 17 -17.71 2.50 23.74
N SER A 18 -17.95 1.71 22.70
CA SER A 18 -17.11 0.58 22.37
C SER A 18 -16.70 0.89 20.93
N CYS A 19 -15.51 1.46 20.76
CA CYS A 19 -14.91 1.58 19.45
C CYS A 19 -14.59 0.18 18.97
N GLU A 20 -15.15 -0.19 17.83
CA GLU A 20 -14.44 -1.01 16.85
C GLU A 20 -13.10 -0.35 16.53
N SER A 21 -12.08 -1.17 16.31
CA SER A 21 -10.82 -0.77 15.70
C SER A 21 -11.07 -0.41 14.24
N ASP A 22 -11.54 0.81 14.01
CA ASP A 22 -11.47 1.49 12.71
C ASP A 22 -10.01 1.84 12.42
N ASN A 23 -9.50 1.37 11.28
CA ASN A 23 -8.23 1.78 10.66
C ASN A 23 -8.30 3.21 10.08
N ASN A 24 -8.93 4.14 10.80
CA ASN A 24 -8.73 5.57 10.57
C ASN A 24 -7.66 6.05 11.56
N VAL A 25 -6.39 5.78 11.22
CA VAL A 25 -5.27 6.46 11.88
C VAL A 25 -5.30 7.93 11.42
N PRO A 26 -5.54 8.89 12.31
CA PRO A 26 -5.17 10.27 12.01
C PRO A 26 -3.63 10.31 12.02
N ILE A 27 -3.04 10.40 10.84
CA ILE A 27 -1.63 10.73 10.72
C ILE A 27 -1.46 12.11 11.39
N ASN A 28 -0.65 12.15 12.45
CA ASN A 28 -0.33 13.32 13.31
C ASN A 28 -1.24 13.72 14.49
N GLU A 29 -1.80 12.79 15.27
CA GLU A 29 -1.87 13.06 16.73
C GLU A 29 -1.43 11.87 17.59
N ASN A 30 -0.16 11.94 18.01
CA ASN A 30 0.41 11.47 19.27
C ASN A 30 -0.25 10.24 19.93
N THR A 31 0.50 9.15 19.84
CA THR A 31 0.74 8.20 20.94
C THR A 31 0.70 8.87 22.32
N GLU A 32 0.28 8.08 23.31
CA GLU A 32 0.35 8.44 24.72
C GLU A 32 1.64 9.21 25.05
N GLN A 33 1.46 10.46 25.49
CA GLN A 33 2.45 11.33 26.15
C GLN A 33 3.92 10.83 26.15
N GLY A 34 4.67 11.08 25.07
CA GLY A 34 6.07 11.52 25.23
C GLY A 34 7.20 10.93 24.39
N ASP A 35 6.99 10.04 23.43
CA ASP A 35 8.08 9.60 22.54
C ASP A 35 7.86 10.12 21.12
N VAL A 36 8.47 11.27 20.82
CA VAL A 36 8.65 11.78 19.46
C VAL A 36 9.81 11.00 18.86
N ASN A 37 9.65 10.42 17.66
CA ASN A 37 10.76 9.78 16.95
C ASN A 37 11.89 10.82 16.81
N PRO A 38 13.06 10.64 17.48
CA PRO A 38 14.13 11.63 17.46
C PRO A 38 14.69 11.91 16.06
N PHE A 39 14.54 10.96 15.14
CA PHE A 39 14.96 11.12 13.76
C PHE A 39 14.16 12.20 13.02
N LEU A 40 12.85 12.29 13.28
CA LEU A 40 11.97 13.28 12.65
C LEU A 40 12.30 14.72 13.06
N GLU A 41 12.98 14.93 14.20
CA GLU A 41 13.46 16.26 14.61
C GLU A 41 14.43 16.88 13.60
N ASN A 42 15.09 16.07 12.76
CA ASN A 42 15.98 16.54 11.70
C ASN A 42 15.22 17.28 10.59
N PHE A 43 13.92 17.04 10.42
CA PHE A 43 13.11 17.61 9.36
C PHE A 43 12.50 18.96 9.72
N GLY A 44 12.62 19.36 10.99
CA GLY A 44 12.19 20.65 11.50
C GLY A 44 10.70 20.74 11.79
N ALA A 45 10.15 21.96 11.80
CA ALA A 45 8.75 22.21 12.15
C ALA A 45 7.80 22.02 10.94
N ASP A 46 6.52 21.83 11.24
CA ASP A 46 5.46 21.78 10.24
C ASP A 46 5.28 23.13 9.53
N ILE A 47 5.08 23.06 8.21
CA ILE A 47 4.77 24.17 7.33
C ILE A 47 3.61 23.79 6.40
N GLU A 48 2.96 24.80 5.83
CA GLU A 48 2.01 24.62 4.73
C GLU A 48 2.70 24.86 3.40
N ALA A 49 2.55 23.91 2.47
CA ALA A 49 3.14 24.00 1.12
C ALA A 49 2.15 23.56 0.03
N ARG A 50 2.35 24.08 -1.19
CA ARG A 50 1.55 23.74 -2.38
C ARG A 50 2.34 22.81 -3.30
N PHE A 51 1.67 21.82 -3.84
CA PHE A 51 2.24 20.81 -4.73
C PHE A 51 1.43 20.67 -6.02
N LEU A 52 2.13 20.41 -7.11
CA LEU A 52 1.54 20.05 -8.41
C LEU A 52 2.45 18.99 -9.01
N GLY A 53 1.91 17.92 -9.53
CA GLY A 53 2.77 16.90 -10.11
C GLY A 53 2.11 16.06 -11.17
N SER A 54 2.89 15.16 -11.74
CA SER A 54 2.44 14.19 -12.72
C SER A 54 2.89 12.78 -12.36
N VAL A 55 2.03 11.80 -12.62
CA VAL A 55 2.34 10.38 -12.52
C VAL A 55 2.41 9.77 -13.92
N VAL A 56 3.43 8.97 -14.17
CA VAL A 56 3.68 8.33 -15.47
C VAL A 56 4.07 6.86 -15.32
N ASP A 57 3.92 6.09 -16.40
CA ASP A 57 4.42 4.71 -16.51
C ASP A 57 5.91 4.65 -16.92
N GLU A 58 6.42 3.43 -17.11
CA GLU A 58 7.81 3.14 -17.52
C GLU A 58 8.15 3.72 -18.91
N GLU A 59 7.15 3.92 -19.76
CA GLU A 59 7.23 4.52 -21.09
C GLU A 59 7.06 6.05 -21.10
N ASN A 60 6.87 6.68 -19.93
CA ASN A 60 6.53 8.10 -19.72
C ASN A 60 5.13 8.52 -20.22
N ASN A 61 4.19 7.58 -20.41
CA ASN A 61 2.79 7.91 -20.63
C ASN A 61 2.14 8.32 -19.29
N PRO A 62 1.20 9.29 -19.30
CA PRO A 62 0.48 9.67 -18.10
C PRO A 62 -0.41 8.54 -17.56
N ILE A 63 -0.56 8.46 -16.23
CA ILE A 63 -1.49 7.51 -15.57
C ILE A 63 -2.59 8.30 -14.86
N ALA A 64 -3.83 8.14 -15.32
CA ALA A 64 -5.03 8.70 -14.69
C ALA A 64 -5.49 7.88 -13.48
N GLY A 65 -6.29 8.46 -12.58
CA GLY A 65 -6.90 7.72 -11.47
C GLY A 65 -5.91 7.25 -10.40
N VAL A 66 -4.73 7.86 -10.29
CA VAL A 66 -3.75 7.51 -9.26
C VAL A 66 -4.06 8.29 -7.99
N GLU A 67 -4.21 7.58 -6.87
CA GLU A 67 -4.39 8.19 -5.56
C GLU A 67 -3.08 8.79 -5.06
N ILE A 68 -3.09 10.09 -4.74
CA ILE A 68 -1.94 10.83 -4.23
C ILE A 68 -2.19 11.24 -2.78
N ARG A 69 -1.24 10.95 -1.89
CA ARG A 69 -1.27 11.41 -0.49
C ARG A 69 -0.04 12.19 -0.13
N ILE A 70 -0.21 13.25 0.68
CA ILE A 70 0.89 14.04 1.25
C ILE A 70 0.44 14.68 2.56
N GLY A 71 1.06 14.29 3.67
CA GLY A 71 0.65 14.75 4.99
C GLY A 71 -0.83 14.44 5.25
N ASN A 72 -1.65 15.49 5.38
CA ASN A 72 -3.10 15.41 5.59
C ASN A 72 -3.94 15.65 4.32
N ALA A 73 -3.30 15.84 3.17
CA ALA A 73 -3.97 16.15 1.91
C ALA A 73 -3.97 14.96 0.96
N PHE A 74 -5.00 14.91 0.11
CA PHE A 74 -5.17 13.90 -0.93
C PHE A 74 -5.52 14.56 -2.27
N ALA A 75 -5.21 13.89 -3.37
CA ALA A 75 -5.66 14.23 -4.72
C ALA A 75 -5.69 12.96 -5.58
N VAL A 76 -6.37 13.02 -6.72
CA VAL A 76 -6.34 11.97 -7.75
C VAL A 76 -5.78 12.57 -9.03
N THR A 77 -5.01 11.80 -9.80
CA THR A 77 -4.54 12.27 -11.11
C THR A 77 -5.66 12.31 -12.14
N ASP A 78 -5.68 13.35 -12.94
CA ASP A 78 -6.59 13.45 -14.09
C ASP A 78 -6.11 12.61 -15.29
N ALA A 79 -6.86 12.67 -16.40
CA ALA A 79 -6.54 12.00 -17.67
C ALA A 79 -5.14 12.31 -18.25
N ASN A 80 -4.50 13.40 -17.82
CA ASN A 80 -3.12 13.74 -18.20
C ASN A 80 -2.09 13.30 -17.17
N GLY A 81 -2.51 12.48 -16.21
CA GLY A 81 -1.71 12.02 -15.09
C GLY A 81 -1.34 13.13 -14.12
N VAL A 82 -2.05 14.27 -14.12
CA VAL A 82 -1.68 15.44 -13.31
C VAL A 82 -2.51 15.51 -12.03
N PHE A 83 -1.86 15.79 -10.90
CA PHE A 83 -2.51 16.08 -9.63
C PHE A 83 -2.16 17.49 -9.13
N SER A 84 -3.05 18.07 -8.31
CA SER A 84 -2.85 19.40 -7.71
C SER A 84 -3.30 19.42 -6.25
N ILE A 85 -2.38 19.78 -5.35
CA ILE A 85 -2.62 19.89 -3.91
C ILE A 85 -2.33 21.33 -3.49
N LEU A 86 -3.39 22.07 -3.18
CA LEU A 86 -3.31 23.51 -2.92
C LEU A 86 -2.59 23.86 -1.61
N GLU A 87 -2.73 22.99 -0.61
CA GLU A 87 -2.21 23.17 0.74
C GLU A 87 -2.06 21.78 1.38
N ALA A 88 -0.88 21.47 1.89
CA ALA A 88 -0.58 20.27 2.66
C ALA A 88 0.37 20.61 3.81
N THR A 89 0.11 20.03 4.98
CA THR A 89 0.96 20.17 6.15
C THR A 89 2.12 19.16 6.07
N VAL A 90 3.36 19.66 5.97
CA VAL A 90 4.59 18.87 5.79
C VAL A 90 5.74 19.44 6.63
N TYR A 91 6.85 18.73 6.79
CA TYR A 91 8.01 19.26 7.50
C TYR A 91 8.80 20.26 6.66
N GLU A 92 9.42 21.27 7.29
CA GLU A 92 10.20 22.31 6.60
C GLU A 92 11.35 21.78 5.73
N LYS A 93 11.88 20.59 6.04
CA LYS A 93 12.96 19.94 5.27
C LYS A 93 12.55 18.62 4.62
N PHE A 94 11.29 18.22 4.72
CA PHE A 94 10.84 16.92 4.22
C PHE A 94 9.33 16.90 3.97
N ALA A 95 8.96 16.75 2.70
CA ALA A 95 7.61 16.51 2.26
C ALA A 95 7.58 15.16 1.54
N TYR A 96 6.80 14.22 2.07
CA TYR A 96 6.66 12.87 1.53
C TYR A 96 5.31 12.69 0.84
N ILE A 97 5.35 12.25 -0.41
CA ILE A 97 4.22 12.07 -1.31
C ILE A 97 4.17 10.61 -1.75
N THR A 98 3.03 9.95 -1.59
CA THR A 98 2.79 8.61 -2.12
C THR A 98 1.83 8.67 -3.31
N ALA A 99 1.93 7.68 -4.18
CA ALA A 99 1.11 7.48 -5.36
C ALA A 99 0.74 5.99 -5.46
N SER A 100 -0.54 5.66 -5.35
CA SER A 100 -1.02 4.28 -5.41
C SER A 100 -2.08 4.12 -6.48
N LYS A 101 -2.03 2.99 -7.19
CA LYS A 101 -3.04 2.55 -8.14
C LYS A 101 -2.97 1.02 -8.28
N PRO A 102 -4.11 0.30 -8.24
CA PRO A 102 -4.14 -1.12 -8.54
C PRO A 102 -3.44 -1.46 -9.86
N GLY A 103 -2.74 -2.60 -9.89
CA GLY A 103 -1.93 -3.03 -11.04
C GLY A 103 -0.53 -2.38 -11.12
N PHE A 104 -0.19 -1.49 -10.19
CA PHE A 104 1.15 -0.89 -10.10
C PHE A 104 1.80 -1.19 -8.75
N ILE A 105 3.13 -1.17 -8.74
CA ILE A 105 3.91 -1.05 -7.50
C ILE A 105 3.74 0.39 -7.00
N ASP A 106 3.40 0.55 -5.73
CA ASP A 106 3.27 1.85 -5.10
C ASP A 106 4.52 2.71 -5.32
N GLY A 107 4.28 3.93 -5.80
CA GLY A 107 5.32 4.90 -6.06
C GLY A 107 5.34 5.98 -5.00
N SER A 108 6.49 6.61 -4.82
CA SER A 108 6.58 7.72 -3.88
C SER A 108 7.67 8.70 -4.24
N ARG A 109 7.59 9.87 -3.61
CA ARG A 109 8.54 10.96 -3.77
C ARG A 109 8.70 11.73 -2.49
N ALA A 110 9.92 12.17 -2.20
CA ALA A 110 10.18 13.13 -1.17
C ALA A 110 10.97 14.32 -1.70
N VAL A 111 10.68 15.50 -1.18
CA VAL A 111 11.35 16.76 -1.54
C VAL A 111 11.56 17.64 -0.32
N VAL A 112 12.52 18.55 -0.40
CA VAL A 112 12.61 19.68 0.54
C VAL A 112 11.65 20.77 0.04
N PRO A 113 10.53 21.04 0.73
CA PRO A 113 9.55 22.00 0.24
C PRO A 113 10.11 23.43 0.22
N THR A 114 9.70 24.18 -0.80
CA THR A 114 10.07 25.58 -1.02
C THR A 114 8.85 26.49 -0.92
N ASN A 115 9.08 27.80 -0.75
CA ASN A 115 8.00 28.78 -0.72
C ASN A 115 7.52 29.07 -2.15
N GLY A 116 6.45 28.39 -2.57
CA GLY A 116 5.92 28.45 -3.91
C GLY A 116 5.18 27.16 -4.25
N ILE A 117 5.10 26.84 -5.54
CA ILE A 117 4.54 25.58 -6.03
C ILE A 117 5.69 24.59 -6.25
N ASN A 118 5.66 23.48 -5.49
CA ASN A 118 6.64 22.41 -5.58
C ASN A 118 6.19 21.42 -6.66
N GLN A 119 7.01 21.23 -7.70
CA GLN A 119 6.70 20.30 -8.78
C GLN A 119 7.23 18.89 -8.48
N ILE A 120 6.35 17.91 -8.68
CA ILE A 120 6.63 16.50 -8.41
C ILE A 120 6.41 15.68 -9.69
N LYS A 121 7.29 14.71 -9.93
CA LYS A 121 7.07 13.69 -10.97
C LYS A 121 7.38 12.33 -10.36
N ILE A 122 6.43 11.41 -10.46
CA ILE A 122 6.51 10.03 -9.95
C ILE A 122 6.34 9.09 -11.14
N MET A 123 7.16 8.04 -11.21
CA MET A 123 6.97 6.94 -12.15
C MET A 123 6.46 5.73 -11.37
N LEU A 124 5.38 5.12 -11.84
CA LEU A 124 4.89 3.85 -11.31
C LEU A 124 5.40 2.69 -12.17
N PHE A 125 5.78 1.61 -11.51
CA PHE A 125 6.14 0.36 -12.17
C PHE A 125 4.93 -0.53 -12.27
N ASN A 126 4.73 -1.19 -13.41
CA ASN A 126 3.68 -2.20 -13.51
C ASN A 126 3.98 -3.38 -12.56
N LEU A 127 2.95 -3.86 -11.86
CA LEU A 127 2.96 -4.99 -10.92
C LEU A 127 2.95 -6.36 -11.63
N GLU A 128 3.00 -6.43 -12.96
CA GLU A 128 3.06 -7.68 -13.73
C GLU A 128 4.09 -8.70 -13.18
N PRO A 129 3.65 -9.94 -12.84
CA PRO A 129 4.53 -10.94 -12.26
C PRO A 129 5.54 -11.45 -13.29
N VAL A 130 6.81 -11.49 -12.90
CA VAL A 130 7.88 -12.10 -13.71
C VAL A 130 7.84 -13.63 -13.62
N VAL A 131 7.30 -14.17 -12.52
CA VAL A 131 7.06 -15.60 -12.31
C VAL A 131 5.98 -15.82 -11.25
N THR A 132 5.20 -16.88 -11.44
CA THR A 132 4.29 -17.43 -10.43
C THR A 132 4.88 -18.73 -9.87
N LEU A 133 4.89 -18.89 -8.56
CA LEU A 133 5.42 -20.09 -7.88
C LEU A 133 4.49 -20.58 -6.77
N THR A 134 4.66 -21.84 -6.37
CA THR A 134 3.93 -22.39 -5.21
C THR A 134 4.74 -22.20 -3.92
N PRO A 135 4.10 -21.94 -2.76
CA PRO A 135 4.78 -21.89 -1.47
C PRO A 135 5.66 -23.13 -1.20
N GLY A 136 6.79 -22.90 -0.54
CA GLY A 136 7.85 -23.89 -0.28
C GLY A 136 8.80 -24.13 -1.46
N GLN A 137 8.59 -23.49 -2.61
CA GLN A 137 9.50 -23.61 -3.75
C GLN A 137 10.68 -22.64 -3.64
N LEU A 138 11.89 -23.20 -3.54
CA LEU A 138 13.13 -22.44 -3.74
C LEU A 138 13.31 -22.10 -5.22
N LEU A 139 13.50 -20.82 -5.54
CA LEU A 139 13.66 -20.35 -6.92
C LEU A 139 14.66 -19.21 -7.01
N THR A 140 15.50 -19.24 -8.04
CA THR A 140 16.32 -18.09 -8.46
C THR A 140 15.66 -17.44 -9.66
N ILE A 141 15.36 -16.15 -9.56
CA ILE A 141 14.83 -15.32 -10.64
C ILE A 141 15.97 -14.44 -11.14
N ASP A 142 16.24 -14.47 -12.45
CA ASP A 142 17.32 -13.71 -13.11
C ASP A 142 16.73 -12.89 -14.25
N LEU A 143 16.84 -11.56 -14.14
CA LEU A 143 16.39 -10.62 -15.16
C LEU A 143 17.49 -10.35 -16.20
N PRO A 144 17.12 -9.96 -17.44
CA PRO A 144 18.10 -9.70 -18.50
C PRO A 144 19.12 -8.59 -18.21
N ASP A 145 18.80 -7.67 -17.29
CA ASP A 145 19.67 -6.60 -16.81
C ASP A 145 20.72 -7.08 -15.79
N GLY A 146 20.59 -8.32 -15.31
CA GLY A 146 21.44 -8.97 -14.32
C GLY A 146 20.95 -8.86 -12.88
N THR A 147 19.78 -8.23 -12.65
CA THR A 147 19.09 -8.20 -11.36
C THR A 147 18.59 -9.59 -11.04
N GLU A 148 18.90 -10.10 -9.84
CA GLU A 148 18.62 -11.50 -9.50
C GLU A 148 18.23 -11.64 -8.02
N VAL A 149 17.28 -12.52 -7.73
CA VAL A 149 16.80 -12.82 -6.37
C VAL A 149 16.71 -14.33 -6.18
N ASP A 150 17.30 -14.84 -5.09
CA ASP A 150 17.04 -16.19 -4.59
C ASP A 150 15.92 -16.13 -3.54
N LEU A 151 14.80 -16.75 -3.86
CA LEU A 151 13.65 -16.85 -2.97
C LEU A 151 13.71 -18.10 -2.09
N PRO A 152 13.43 -17.97 -0.78
CA PRO A 152 13.53 -19.05 0.20
C PRO A 152 12.30 -19.97 0.21
N GLY A 153 11.18 -19.57 -0.40
CA GLY A 153 9.95 -20.36 -0.49
C GLY A 153 9.04 -20.30 0.73
N ASP A 154 9.51 -19.81 1.88
CA ASP A 154 8.66 -19.60 3.07
C ASP A 154 8.13 -18.16 3.09
N TYR A 155 6.81 -18.02 3.01
CA TYR A 155 6.11 -16.73 2.95
C TYR A 155 5.07 -16.63 4.06
N VAL A 156 4.72 -15.39 4.41
CA VAL A 156 3.64 -15.05 5.34
C VAL A 156 2.72 -14.03 4.70
N ASP A 157 1.45 -14.03 5.10
CA ASP A 157 0.50 -12.98 4.74
C ASP A 157 0.70 -11.69 5.56
N GLU A 158 -0.12 -10.68 5.29
CA GLU A 158 -0.15 -9.40 5.99
C GLU A 158 -0.38 -9.52 7.52
N PHE A 159 -0.96 -10.63 8.00
CA PHE A 159 -1.18 -10.93 9.42
C PHE A 159 -0.05 -11.75 10.04
N GLY A 160 1.00 -12.03 9.27
CA GLY A 160 2.15 -12.84 9.68
C GLY A 160 1.86 -14.34 9.76
N GLN A 161 0.73 -14.82 9.23
CA GLN A 161 0.42 -16.25 9.19
C GLN A 161 1.17 -16.93 8.02
N PRO A 162 1.63 -18.18 8.18
CA PRO A 162 2.29 -18.90 7.10
C PRO A 162 1.38 -19.08 5.88
N TYR A 163 1.85 -18.59 4.73
CA TYR A 163 1.15 -18.75 3.45
C TYR A 163 1.55 -20.09 2.81
N LEU A 164 0.70 -21.11 2.98
CA LEU A 164 1.00 -22.50 2.63
C LEU A 164 0.28 -23.02 1.39
N ASN A 165 -0.79 -22.34 0.95
CA ASN A 165 -1.63 -22.74 -0.16
C ASN A 165 -1.87 -21.54 -1.07
N GLY A 166 -2.12 -21.79 -2.35
CA GLY A 166 -2.24 -20.76 -3.38
C GLY A 166 -0.97 -20.58 -4.18
N ASP A 167 -1.07 -19.72 -5.19
CA ASP A 167 0.05 -19.24 -5.99
C ASP A 167 0.66 -17.98 -5.32
N VAL A 168 1.95 -17.78 -5.58
CA VAL A 168 2.74 -16.61 -5.20
C VAL A 168 3.25 -15.98 -6.48
N ASP A 169 2.67 -14.85 -6.82
CA ASP A 169 3.11 -14.00 -7.91
C ASP A 169 4.27 -13.13 -7.44
N VAL A 170 5.35 -13.14 -8.22
CA VAL A 170 6.57 -12.39 -7.90
C VAL A 170 6.79 -11.34 -8.97
N SER A 171 6.82 -10.08 -8.56
CA SER A 171 7.15 -8.95 -9.42
C SER A 171 8.51 -8.39 -9.00
N LEU A 172 9.39 -8.17 -9.98
CA LEU A 172 10.79 -7.85 -9.74
C LEU A 172 11.22 -6.73 -10.67
N LYS A 173 11.74 -5.63 -10.11
CA LYS A 173 12.27 -4.49 -10.86
C LYS A 173 13.70 -4.18 -10.41
N GLY A 174 14.61 -4.02 -11.38
CA GLY A 174 15.96 -3.53 -11.15
C GLY A 174 16.08 -2.07 -11.60
N LEU A 175 16.61 -1.21 -10.73
CA LEU A 175 16.81 0.20 -11.04
C LEU A 175 18.31 0.47 -11.19
N ASN A 176 18.69 0.89 -12.39
CA ASN A 176 20.08 1.13 -12.76
C ASN A 176 20.38 2.63 -12.75
N VAL A 177 21.46 3.01 -12.07
CA VAL A 177 21.94 4.40 -11.98
C VAL A 177 22.29 5.04 -13.32
N ASP A 178 22.54 4.24 -14.36
CA ASP A 178 22.78 4.73 -15.73
C ASP A 178 21.49 5.12 -16.46
N ASN A 179 20.32 4.83 -15.90
CA ASN A 179 19.03 5.19 -16.46
C ASN A 179 18.78 6.70 -16.28
N GLU A 180 18.45 7.42 -17.35
CA GLU A 180 18.11 8.84 -17.29
C GLU A 180 16.85 9.13 -16.45
N ASN A 181 15.96 8.14 -16.33
CA ASN A 181 14.75 8.21 -15.51
C ASN A 181 14.97 7.70 -14.07
N MET A 182 16.18 7.28 -13.69
CA MET A 182 16.49 6.75 -12.35
C MET A 182 15.95 7.66 -11.25
N ALA A 183 16.10 8.98 -11.44
CA ALA A 183 15.64 9.96 -10.48
C ALA A 183 14.14 9.82 -10.23
N ILE A 184 13.28 9.64 -11.24
CA ILE A 184 11.81 9.56 -11.09
C ILE A 184 11.28 8.16 -10.79
N GLN A 185 12.12 7.14 -10.94
CA GLN A 185 11.86 5.73 -10.64
C GLN A 185 12.02 5.38 -9.16
N MET A 186 13.00 5.99 -8.48
CA MET A 186 13.27 5.67 -7.08
C MET A 186 12.21 6.27 -6.14
N PRO A 187 11.84 5.55 -5.07
CA PRO A 187 10.90 6.05 -4.07
C PRO A 187 11.53 7.13 -3.19
N GLY A 188 10.68 7.96 -2.59
CA GLY A 188 11.08 9.00 -1.66
C GLY A 188 12.18 9.91 -2.19
N MET A 189 13.23 10.06 -1.39
CA MET A 189 14.50 10.69 -1.75
C MET A 189 15.63 9.95 -1.05
N LEU A 190 16.88 10.18 -1.46
CA LEU A 190 18.06 9.51 -0.90
C LEU A 190 18.45 10.05 0.50
N ILE A 191 17.49 10.11 1.42
CA ILE A 191 17.66 10.42 2.84
C ILE A 191 17.48 9.13 3.64
N ALA A 192 18.35 8.91 4.61
CA ALA A 192 18.35 7.70 5.40
C ALA A 192 18.59 7.90 6.90
N GLU A 193 18.04 6.97 7.67
CA GLU A 193 18.31 6.74 9.08
C GLU A 193 19.30 5.58 9.23
N THR A 194 20.47 5.86 9.79
CA THR A 194 21.45 4.81 10.14
C THR A 194 20.97 3.96 11.31
N ILE A 195 21.62 2.82 11.56
CA ILE A 195 21.35 1.98 12.76
C ILE A 195 21.54 2.73 14.10
N ASP A 196 22.34 3.79 14.11
CA ASP A 196 22.58 4.66 15.27
C ASP A 196 21.56 5.82 15.37
N GLY A 197 20.62 5.94 14.42
CA GLY A 197 19.62 7.01 14.34
C GLY A 197 20.11 8.32 13.72
N ASP A 198 21.32 8.35 13.14
CA ASP A 198 21.84 9.54 12.45
C ASP A 198 21.19 9.74 11.08
N LEU A 199 20.93 11.01 10.72
CA LEU A 199 20.58 11.45 9.37
C LEU A 199 21.78 11.34 8.42
N ARG A 200 21.58 10.62 7.32
CA ARG A 200 22.51 10.56 6.18
C ARG A 200 21.78 10.85 4.88
N ALA A 201 22.53 11.34 3.90
CA ALA A 201 22.13 11.20 2.51
C ALA A 201 22.85 10.01 1.90
N LEU A 202 22.21 9.40 0.90
CA LEU A 202 22.69 8.18 0.27
C LEU A 202 23.25 8.44 -1.12
N GLU A 203 24.21 7.62 -1.49
CA GLU A 203 24.85 7.61 -2.78
C GLU A 203 24.62 6.26 -3.46
N THR A 204 23.82 6.24 -4.53
CA THR A 204 23.32 4.97 -5.08
C THR A 204 24.24 4.27 -6.06
N TYR A 205 24.36 2.96 -5.90
CA TYR A 205 25.05 2.08 -6.85
C TYR A 205 24.10 1.14 -7.60
N GLY A 206 22.82 1.14 -7.23
CA GLY A 206 21.74 0.35 -7.82
C GLY A 206 20.68 -0.02 -6.79
N MET A 207 19.42 -0.13 -7.23
CA MET A 207 18.29 -0.54 -6.41
C MET A 207 17.58 -1.76 -6.99
N ILE A 208 16.78 -2.42 -6.16
CA ILE A 208 15.91 -3.52 -6.51
C ILE A 208 14.59 -3.36 -5.77
N ALA A 209 13.48 -3.64 -6.44
CA ALA A 209 12.15 -3.75 -5.82
C ALA A 209 11.63 -5.15 -6.08
N VAL A 210 11.08 -5.77 -5.05
CA VAL A 210 10.47 -7.10 -5.11
C VAL A 210 9.11 -7.01 -4.45
N GLU A 211 8.08 -7.41 -5.17
CA GLU A 211 6.72 -7.50 -4.65
C GLU A 211 6.27 -8.96 -4.73
N LEU A 212 5.55 -9.41 -3.69
CA LEU A 212 4.93 -10.72 -3.65
C LEU A 212 3.43 -10.57 -3.47
N ARG A 213 2.64 -11.21 -4.34
CA ARG A 213 1.18 -11.22 -4.28
C ARG A 213 0.67 -12.66 -4.16
N GLY A 214 -0.34 -12.86 -3.32
CA GLY A 214 -1.06 -14.12 -3.20
C GLY A 214 -2.11 -14.28 -4.30
N THR A 215 -2.87 -15.37 -4.24
CA THR A 215 -3.83 -15.72 -5.30
C THR A 215 -4.99 -14.73 -5.41
N ASN A 216 -5.34 -14.04 -4.33
CA ASN A 216 -6.40 -13.04 -4.27
C ASN A 216 -5.83 -11.61 -4.28
N GLY A 217 -4.57 -11.43 -4.70
CA GLY A 217 -3.90 -10.13 -4.72
C GLY A 217 -3.38 -9.64 -3.35
N GLU A 218 -3.53 -10.44 -2.29
CA GLU A 218 -3.03 -10.10 -0.96
C GLU A 218 -1.51 -9.93 -0.96
N GLU A 219 -0.97 -8.99 -0.19
CA GLU A 219 0.47 -8.80 -0.08
C GLU A 219 1.10 -9.92 0.75
N LEU A 220 2.23 -10.45 0.27
CA LEU A 220 2.99 -11.48 0.96
C LEU A 220 4.37 -10.96 1.37
N SER A 221 4.87 -11.47 2.49
CA SER A 221 6.18 -11.15 3.03
C SER A 221 7.03 -12.41 3.25
N LEU A 222 8.33 -12.24 3.43
CA LEU A 222 9.23 -13.34 3.77
C LEU A 222 8.97 -13.83 5.21
N ALA A 223 8.98 -15.14 5.40
CA ALA A 223 8.85 -15.71 6.75
C ALA A 223 10.08 -15.40 7.61
N GLN A 224 9.85 -15.19 8.92
CA GLN A 224 10.92 -14.88 9.86
C GLN A 224 12.00 -15.98 9.87
N GLY A 225 13.27 -15.58 9.70
CA GLY A 225 14.41 -16.50 9.69
C GLY A 225 14.67 -17.18 8.34
N SER A 226 13.89 -16.86 7.31
CA SER A 226 14.08 -17.31 5.92
C SER A 226 14.40 -16.12 5.02
N PRO A 227 15.63 -15.55 5.08
CA PRO A 227 15.99 -14.39 4.26
C PRO A 227 16.12 -14.75 2.77
N ALA A 228 15.84 -13.79 1.90
CA ALA A 228 16.15 -13.87 0.48
C ALA A 228 17.56 -13.36 0.20
N THR A 229 18.18 -13.81 -0.90
CA THR A 229 19.45 -13.24 -1.37
C THR A 229 19.19 -12.38 -2.61
N ILE A 230 19.51 -11.10 -2.53
CA ILE A 230 19.42 -10.17 -3.67
C ILE A 230 20.78 -9.99 -4.33
N ARG A 231 20.78 -9.77 -5.64
CA ARG A 231 21.95 -9.44 -6.45
C ARG A 231 21.64 -8.24 -7.33
N VAL A 232 22.23 -7.11 -6.98
CA VAL A 232 21.97 -5.82 -7.63
C VAL A 232 23.14 -5.47 -8.55
N PRO A 233 22.93 -5.30 -9.87
CA PRO A 233 23.97 -4.90 -10.81
C PRO A 233 24.50 -3.50 -10.49
N VAL A 234 25.82 -3.36 -10.53
CA VAL A 234 26.45 -2.04 -10.46
C VAL A 234 26.37 -1.38 -11.83
N GLY A 235 25.93 -0.11 -11.86
CA GLY A 235 25.89 0.71 -13.08
C GLY A 235 27.19 0.67 -13.86
N SER A 236 27.09 0.62 -15.18
CA SER A 236 28.24 0.53 -16.10
C SER A 236 29.08 1.80 -16.13
N SER A 237 28.52 2.95 -15.72
CA SER A 237 29.28 4.19 -15.53
C SER A 237 30.23 4.12 -14.32
N ILE A 238 29.94 3.28 -13.33
CA ILE A 238 30.71 3.18 -12.08
C ILE A 238 31.97 2.35 -12.29
N THR A 239 33.14 2.95 -12.06
CA THR A 239 34.43 2.27 -12.30
C THR A 239 35.23 1.89 -11.05
N ASN A 240 34.84 2.37 -9.86
CA ASN A 240 35.49 2.01 -8.59
C ASN A 240 34.46 1.78 -7.47
N ALA A 241 33.59 0.79 -7.65
CA ALA A 241 32.64 0.38 -6.62
C ALA A 241 33.37 -0.14 -5.35
N PRO A 242 32.93 0.24 -4.14
CA PRO A 242 33.38 -0.35 -2.88
C PRO A 242 33.30 -1.88 -2.85
N ALA A 243 34.20 -2.53 -2.12
CA ALA A 243 34.17 -3.99 -1.99
C ALA A 243 33.00 -4.48 -1.11
N THR A 244 32.53 -3.64 -0.19
CA THR A 244 31.41 -3.88 0.73
C THR A 244 30.64 -2.57 0.86
N ILE A 245 29.32 -2.65 0.97
CA ILE A 245 28.42 -1.49 1.06
C ILE A 245 27.27 -1.81 2.03
N PRO A 246 26.78 -0.84 2.81
CA PRO A 246 25.53 -1.02 3.57
C PRO A 246 24.34 -1.26 2.64
N LEU A 247 23.36 -1.99 3.15
CA LEU A 247 22.06 -2.15 2.50
C LEU A 247 21.03 -1.27 3.20
N TRP A 248 20.09 -0.76 2.41
CA TRP A 248 19.07 0.16 2.88
C TRP A 248 17.72 -0.28 2.35
N TYR A 249 16.75 -0.46 3.22
CA TYR A 249 15.36 -0.70 2.83
C TYR A 249 14.59 0.62 2.89
N PHE A 250 13.58 0.79 2.03
CA PHE A 250 12.72 1.97 2.05
C PHE A 250 11.57 1.74 3.05
N ASP A 251 11.41 2.64 4.01
CA ASP A 251 10.30 2.64 4.96
C ASP A 251 9.12 3.39 4.32
N GLU A 252 8.17 2.66 3.73
CA GLU A 252 7.09 3.22 2.92
C GLU A 252 6.10 4.06 3.71
N ASP A 253 5.96 3.79 5.01
CA ASP A 253 5.13 4.59 5.91
C ASP A 253 5.75 5.97 6.18
N ASN A 254 7.07 6.00 6.39
CA ASN A 254 7.77 7.22 6.81
C ASN A 254 8.47 7.97 5.66
N GLY A 255 8.66 7.32 4.52
CA GLY A 255 9.19 7.92 3.29
C GLY A 255 10.71 8.09 3.23
N TYR A 256 11.46 7.39 4.08
CA TYR A 256 12.92 7.47 4.14
C TYR A 256 13.58 6.09 4.24
N TRP A 257 14.86 6.01 3.88
CA TRP A 257 15.60 4.75 3.86
C TRP A 257 16.13 4.39 5.26
N LYS A 258 16.21 3.10 5.58
CA LYS A 258 16.72 2.60 6.87
C LYS A 258 17.82 1.57 6.66
N GLU A 259 18.90 1.73 7.41
CA GLU A 259 20.07 0.85 7.31
C GLU A 259 19.76 -0.55 7.85
N GLU A 260 19.89 -1.57 7.01
CA GLU A 260 19.78 -2.96 7.43
C GLU A 260 20.70 -3.85 6.60
N GLY A 261 21.65 -4.52 7.26
CA GLY A 261 22.53 -5.48 6.60
C GLY A 261 23.63 -4.84 5.73
N THR A 262 24.30 -5.68 4.95
CA THR A 262 25.42 -5.27 4.09
C THR A 262 25.51 -6.17 2.87
N ALA A 263 25.98 -5.62 1.75
CA ALA A 263 26.27 -6.37 0.53
C ALA A 263 27.77 -6.38 0.19
N THR A 264 28.22 -7.45 -0.47
CA THR A 264 29.59 -7.61 -0.94
C THR A 264 29.64 -7.59 -2.47
N LEU A 265 30.62 -6.89 -3.03
CA LEU A 265 30.81 -6.81 -4.48
C LEU A 265 31.43 -8.11 -5.00
N GLU A 266 30.70 -8.82 -5.86
CA GLU A 266 31.19 -9.98 -6.59
C GLU A 266 31.04 -9.77 -8.11
N GLY A 267 32.16 -9.65 -8.81
CA GLY A 267 32.14 -9.32 -10.24
C GLY A 267 31.67 -7.89 -10.47
N ASN A 268 30.43 -7.72 -10.95
CA ASN A 268 29.79 -6.42 -11.19
C ASN A 268 28.42 -6.33 -10.52
N ARG A 269 28.20 -7.07 -9.44
CA ARG A 269 26.94 -7.05 -8.68
C ARG A 269 27.24 -7.03 -7.18
N TYR A 270 26.43 -6.31 -6.44
CA TYR A 270 26.40 -6.43 -4.98
C TYR A 270 25.50 -7.59 -4.59
N ILE A 271 25.97 -8.44 -3.68
CA ILE A 271 25.25 -9.61 -3.17
C ILE A 271 25.02 -9.42 -1.67
N GLY A 272 23.77 -9.51 -1.22
CA GLY A 272 23.40 -9.42 0.19
C GLY A 272 22.12 -10.19 0.52
N GLU A 273 21.91 -10.44 1.81
CA GLU A 273 20.71 -11.10 2.33
C GLU A 273 19.74 -10.05 2.88
N VAL A 274 18.45 -10.22 2.63
CA VAL A 274 17.36 -9.33 3.08
C VAL A 274 16.29 -10.13 3.82
N ALA A 275 15.75 -9.58 4.90
CA ALA A 275 14.78 -10.26 5.76
C ALA A 275 13.32 -10.02 5.37
N HIS A 276 13.06 -9.00 4.56
CA HIS A 276 11.75 -8.63 4.05
C HIS A 276 11.91 -7.99 2.67
N PHE A 277 10.79 -7.78 1.97
CA PHE A 277 10.78 -7.02 0.73
C PHE A 277 10.22 -5.61 0.94
N SER A 278 10.66 -4.75 0.03
CA SER A 278 10.40 -3.32 -0.15
C SER A 278 11.31 -2.92 -1.32
N PHE A 279 11.45 -1.61 -1.57
CA PHE A 279 12.64 -1.14 -2.27
C PHE A 279 13.89 -1.35 -1.41
N TRP A 280 14.94 -1.90 -2.02
CA TRP A 280 16.25 -2.11 -1.43
C TRP A 280 17.33 -1.43 -2.25
N ASN A 281 18.31 -0.83 -1.55
CA ASN A 281 19.34 -0.01 -2.16
C ASN A 281 20.73 -0.36 -1.65
N CYS A 282 21.73 -0.31 -2.55
CA CYS A 282 23.13 -0.59 -2.26
C CYS A 282 23.93 0.71 -2.24
N ASP A 283 23.98 1.39 -1.08
CA ASP A 283 24.37 2.81 -1.04
C ASP A 283 25.47 3.14 -0.02
N ASP A 284 26.32 4.09 -0.41
CA ASP A 284 27.35 4.65 0.48
C ASP A 284 26.82 5.92 1.16
N PRO A 285 26.73 5.98 2.50
CA PRO A 285 26.17 7.13 3.19
C PRO A 285 27.18 8.27 3.29
N PHE A 286 26.70 9.51 3.24
CA PHE A 286 27.49 10.69 3.54
C PHE A 286 26.75 11.69 4.44
N ALA A 287 27.53 12.52 5.14
CA ALA A 287 26.98 13.61 5.92
C ALA A 287 26.45 14.70 5.00
N SER A 288 25.20 15.11 5.21
CA SER A 288 24.53 16.10 4.38
C SER A 288 24.31 17.44 5.10
N ILE A 289 24.18 18.49 4.28
CA ILE A 289 23.69 19.83 4.64
C ILE A 289 22.62 20.22 3.63
N GLN A 290 21.79 21.21 3.94
CA GLN A 290 20.79 21.70 3.00
C GLN A 290 21.35 22.80 2.09
N LEU A 291 21.07 22.71 0.79
CA LEU A 291 21.33 23.77 -0.17
C LEU A 291 20.02 24.18 -0.83
N CYS A 292 19.73 25.47 -0.84
CA CYS A 292 18.69 26.05 -1.69
C CYS A 292 19.33 26.87 -2.81
N VAL A 293 18.87 26.62 -4.04
CA VAL A 293 19.36 27.27 -5.25
C VAL A 293 18.22 28.07 -5.87
N THR A 294 18.45 29.37 -6.06
CA THR A 294 17.60 30.23 -6.91
C THR A 294 18.23 30.36 -8.29
N VAL A 295 17.48 30.04 -9.34
CA VAL A 295 17.90 30.15 -10.73
C VAL A 295 17.21 31.36 -11.38
N GLU A 296 17.99 32.24 -12.01
CA GLU A 296 17.50 33.47 -12.64
C GLU A 296 18.12 33.70 -14.02
N ASP A 297 17.46 34.50 -14.86
CA ASP A 297 17.99 34.96 -16.14
C ASP A 297 18.98 36.13 -15.99
N GLU A 298 19.62 36.56 -17.10
CA GLU A 298 20.57 37.70 -17.10
C GLU A 298 19.97 39.04 -16.64
N THR A 299 18.64 39.15 -16.59
CA THR A 299 17.91 40.34 -16.16
C THR A 299 17.40 40.26 -14.73
N GLY A 300 17.61 39.13 -14.06
CA GLY A 300 17.21 38.85 -12.68
C GLY A 300 15.76 38.38 -12.54
N ASN A 301 15.13 37.87 -13.61
CA ASN A 301 13.84 37.20 -13.48
C ASN A 301 14.05 35.74 -13.06
N PRO A 302 13.23 35.21 -12.14
CA PRO A 302 13.30 33.80 -11.78
C PRO A 302 12.99 32.91 -12.99
N LEU A 303 13.71 31.80 -13.11
CA LEU A 303 13.42 30.75 -14.09
C LEU A 303 12.59 29.69 -13.40
N GLU A 304 11.30 29.65 -13.72
CA GLU A 304 10.30 28.81 -13.08
C GLU A 304 10.30 27.39 -13.69
N PHE A 305 10.09 26.37 -12.85
CA PHE A 305 9.84 24.98 -13.26
C PHE A 305 10.93 24.35 -14.13
N VAL A 306 12.16 24.89 -14.07
CA VAL A 306 13.32 24.29 -14.73
C VAL A 306 13.90 23.15 -13.88
N PRO A 307 14.28 22.01 -14.50
CA PRO A 307 14.96 20.92 -13.81
C PRO A 307 16.39 21.34 -13.48
N VAL A 308 16.77 21.20 -12.23
CA VAL A 308 18.11 21.45 -11.71
C VAL A 308 18.66 20.13 -11.20
N GLU A 309 19.87 19.80 -11.64
CA GLU A 309 20.60 18.63 -11.22
C GLU A 309 21.88 19.05 -10.50
N LEU A 310 22.17 18.44 -9.36
CA LEU A 310 23.40 18.64 -8.61
C LEU A 310 24.23 17.37 -8.71
N GLN A 311 25.32 17.46 -9.44
CA GLN A 311 26.24 16.35 -9.70
C GLN A 311 27.41 16.38 -8.73
N ARG A 312 27.65 15.24 -8.09
CA ARG A 312 28.82 14.96 -7.25
C ARG A 312 29.83 14.13 -8.05
N GLU A 313 31.07 14.61 -8.13
CA GLU A 313 32.15 13.87 -8.79
C GLU A 313 32.70 12.81 -7.83
N ILE A 314 32.44 11.54 -8.14
CA ILE A 314 32.99 10.40 -7.41
C ILE A 314 34.12 9.81 -8.24
N ALA A 315 35.07 9.13 -7.60
CA ALA A 315 36.20 8.51 -8.27
C ALA A 315 35.74 7.46 -9.30
N GLY A 316 35.43 7.90 -10.53
CA GLY A 316 35.03 7.05 -11.63
C GLY A 316 33.67 7.31 -12.28
N TRP A 317 32.80 8.15 -11.70
CA TRP A 317 31.46 8.49 -12.22
C TRP A 317 30.87 9.73 -11.51
N ASN A 318 29.78 10.28 -12.04
CA ASN A 318 29.06 11.40 -11.42
C ASN A 318 27.71 10.90 -10.89
N SER A 319 27.49 11.07 -9.59
CA SER A 319 26.16 10.92 -9.00
C SER A 319 25.38 12.21 -9.12
N ALA A 320 24.05 12.13 -9.14
CA ALA A 320 23.21 13.29 -9.21
C ALA A 320 21.95 13.21 -8.36
N SER A 321 21.60 14.35 -7.76
CA SER A 321 20.26 14.62 -7.22
C SER A 321 19.58 15.66 -8.08
N SER A 322 18.27 15.54 -8.32
CA SER A 322 17.52 16.48 -9.14
C SER A 322 16.30 17.05 -8.44
N GLY A 323 15.84 18.21 -8.91
CA GLY A 323 14.63 18.87 -8.46
C GLY A 323 14.16 19.93 -9.44
N TYR A 324 12.91 20.35 -9.34
CA TYR A 324 12.36 21.43 -10.14
C TYR A 324 12.35 22.73 -9.34
N THR A 325 12.63 23.84 -10.01
CA THR A 325 12.46 25.16 -9.43
C THR A 325 10.99 25.53 -9.31
N ASN A 326 10.61 26.25 -8.26
CA ASN A 326 9.27 26.77 -8.08
C ASN A 326 9.04 28.06 -8.89
N ASN A 327 7.88 28.71 -8.71
CA ASN A 327 7.53 29.99 -9.34
C ASN A 327 8.41 31.19 -8.88
N ASN A 328 9.31 31.00 -7.92
CA ASN A 328 10.33 31.98 -7.52
C ASN A 328 11.73 31.58 -8.04
N GLY A 329 11.83 30.55 -8.88
CA GLY A 329 13.09 30.01 -9.39
C GLY A 329 13.87 29.22 -8.35
N GLU A 330 13.26 28.82 -7.24
CA GLU A 330 13.95 28.19 -6.11
C GLU A 330 13.72 26.67 -6.07
N THR A 331 14.77 25.92 -5.79
CA THR A 331 14.70 24.48 -5.45
C THR A 331 15.67 24.19 -4.30
N CYS A 332 15.33 23.24 -3.43
CA CYS A 332 16.16 22.89 -2.28
C CYS A 332 16.39 21.38 -2.22
N GLY A 333 17.50 20.98 -1.64
CA GLY A 333 17.85 19.58 -1.46
C GLY A 333 19.01 19.40 -0.48
N LEU A 334 19.28 18.15 -0.13
CA LEU A 334 20.43 17.79 0.70
C LEU A 334 21.65 17.48 -0.18
N ILE A 335 22.81 17.97 0.25
CA ILE A 335 24.09 17.83 -0.46
C ILE A 335 25.22 17.42 0.49
N PRO A 336 26.34 16.84 0.00
CA PRO A 336 27.49 16.56 0.85
C PRO A 336 28.13 17.83 1.40
N ALA A 337 28.52 17.79 2.67
CA ALA A 337 29.31 18.85 3.29
C ALA A 337 30.77 18.84 2.79
N ASP A 338 31.37 20.03 2.70
CA ASP A 338 32.77 20.29 2.35
C ASP A 338 33.22 19.80 0.95
N GLU A 339 32.27 19.51 0.06
CA GLU A 339 32.53 19.07 -1.32
C GLU A 339 32.11 20.11 -2.37
N THR A 340 32.84 20.13 -3.49
CA THR A 340 32.50 20.94 -4.67
C THR A 340 31.54 20.13 -5.55
N LEU A 341 30.47 20.76 -6.03
CA LEU A 341 29.47 20.11 -6.89
C LEU A 341 29.40 20.80 -8.25
N THR A 342 28.84 20.09 -9.23
CA THR A 342 28.45 20.66 -10.52
C THR A 342 26.93 20.80 -10.57
N LEU A 343 26.42 22.01 -10.63
CA LEU A 343 25.03 22.24 -10.98
C LEU A 343 24.89 22.12 -12.49
N ALA A 344 23.94 21.31 -12.95
CA ALA A 344 23.61 21.09 -14.34
C ALA A 344 22.12 21.41 -14.60
N ILE A 345 21.85 21.99 -15.76
CA ILE A 345 20.51 22.15 -16.32
C ILE A 345 20.61 21.66 -17.76
N ASP A 346 20.14 20.45 -17.99
CA ASP A 346 20.21 19.78 -19.27
C ASP A 346 19.08 20.22 -20.21
N ASN A 347 19.36 20.21 -21.51
CA ASN A 347 18.40 20.58 -22.55
C ASN A 347 17.72 21.95 -22.36
N PHE A 348 18.39 22.92 -21.71
CA PHE A 348 17.80 24.21 -21.36
C PHE A 348 17.29 24.97 -22.59
N GLY A 349 15.96 25.01 -22.74
CA GLY A 349 15.22 25.57 -23.86
C GLY A 349 15.45 24.91 -25.22
N CYS A 350 16.45 24.03 -25.34
CA CYS A 350 16.82 23.37 -26.59
C CYS A 350 17.48 22.00 -26.32
N PRO A 351 17.12 20.96 -27.09
CA PRO A 351 17.81 19.68 -27.01
C PRO A 351 19.34 19.80 -27.18
N GLY A 352 20.10 19.22 -26.25
CA GLY A 352 21.55 19.25 -26.19
C GLY A 352 22.17 20.55 -25.67
N ASN A 353 21.37 21.51 -25.21
CA ASN A 353 21.84 22.76 -24.64
C ASN A 353 22.03 22.65 -23.12
N ASN A 354 23.11 22.00 -22.71
CA ASN A 354 23.36 21.74 -21.29
C ASN A 354 24.16 22.89 -20.67
N ILE A 355 23.64 23.46 -19.58
CA ILE A 355 24.31 24.50 -18.81
C ILE A 355 24.90 23.85 -17.56
N THR A 356 26.19 24.08 -17.31
CA THR A 356 26.86 23.58 -16.11
C THR A 356 27.63 24.69 -15.40
N THR A 357 27.65 24.65 -14.07
CA THR A 357 28.45 25.55 -13.24
C THR A 357 28.94 24.85 -11.98
N THR A 358 30.13 25.23 -11.52
CA THR A 358 30.71 24.68 -10.29
C THR A 358 30.27 25.50 -9.09
N ILE A 359 29.80 24.82 -8.03
CA ILE A 359 29.34 25.41 -6.77
C ILE A 359 30.06 24.78 -5.57
N GLY A 360 30.03 25.44 -4.41
CA GLY A 360 30.69 24.97 -3.19
C GLY A 360 32.22 25.13 -3.20
N PRO A 361 32.92 24.55 -2.21
CA PRO A 361 32.37 23.73 -1.12
C PRO A 361 31.61 24.53 -0.07
N PHE A 362 30.61 23.89 0.56
CA PHE A 362 29.79 24.46 1.63
C PHE A 362 29.93 23.61 2.90
N SER A 363 29.95 24.24 4.08
CA SER A 363 30.21 23.56 5.37
C SER A 363 29.02 23.58 6.33
N GLN A 364 27.93 24.20 5.91
CA GLN A 364 26.68 24.41 6.64
C GLN A 364 25.58 24.73 5.62
N ASP A 365 24.31 24.69 6.05
CA ASP A 365 23.16 25.06 5.22
C ASP A 365 23.39 26.43 4.54
N GLU A 366 23.12 26.53 3.24
CA GLU A 366 23.42 27.71 2.42
C GLU A 366 22.35 27.96 1.36
N ASN A 367 22.14 29.23 1.01
CA ASN A 367 21.26 29.65 -0.09
C ASN A 367 22.10 30.38 -1.14
N ILE A 368 22.00 29.97 -2.40
CA ILE A 368 22.77 30.56 -3.51
C ILE A 368 21.86 30.99 -4.66
N THR A 369 22.36 31.92 -5.46
CA THR A 369 21.69 32.36 -6.70
C THR A 369 22.59 32.09 -7.89
N ILE A 370 22.02 31.48 -8.94
CA ILE A 370 22.68 31.14 -10.20
C ILE A 370 22.01 31.90 -11.34
N THR A 371 22.77 32.81 -11.96
CA THR A 371 22.32 33.54 -13.13
C THR A 371 22.71 32.78 -14.40
N LEU A 372 21.73 32.32 -15.17
CA LEU A 372 21.96 31.66 -16.46
C LEU A 372 22.22 32.71 -17.55
N THR A 373 23.37 32.59 -18.20
CA THR A 373 23.76 33.42 -19.35
C THR A 373 23.62 32.57 -20.61
N ASN A 374 22.64 32.84 -21.47
CA ASN A 374 22.41 32.01 -22.65
C ASN A 374 22.08 32.81 -23.91
N THR A 375 22.91 32.63 -24.94
CA THR A 375 22.72 33.23 -26.26
C THR A 375 22.21 32.25 -27.32
N ALA A 376 22.03 30.97 -26.97
CA ALA A 376 21.69 29.90 -27.90
C ALA A 376 20.16 29.68 -28.05
N THR A 377 19.37 30.14 -27.09
CA THR A 377 17.90 30.02 -27.08
C THR A 377 17.25 31.36 -27.41
N LEU A 378 16.00 31.29 -27.88
CA LEU A 378 15.08 32.42 -27.87
C LEU A 378 14.25 32.38 -26.59
N SER A 379 13.60 33.49 -26.25
CA SER A 379 12.64 33.56 -25.15
C SER A 379 11.32 34.18 -25.61
N THR A 380 10.23 33.74 -25.00
CA THR A 380 8.91 34.33 -25.17
C THR A 380 8.13 34.23 -23.87
N THR A 381 7.34 35.25 -23.57
CA THR A 381 6.34 35.20 -22.50
C THR A 381 5.05 34.62 -23.07
N LEU A 382 4.63 33.49 -22.54
CA LEU A 382 3.31 32.90 -22.77
C LEU A 382 2.27 33.71 -22.00
N THR A 383 1.21 34.18 -22.66
CA THR A 383 0.16 34.96 -22.00
C THR A 383 -1.23 34.48 -22.41
N ALA A 384 -2.14 34.38 -21.44
CA ALA A 384 -3.54 34.03 -21.69
C ALA A 384 -4.45 34.62 -20.61
N ASN A 385 -5.73 34.76 -20.94
CA ASN A 385 -6.78 34.95 -19.95
C ASN A 385 -7.61 33.66 -19.87
N PHE A 386 -7.46 32.89 -18.80
CA PHE A 386 -8.12 31.60 -18.62
C PHE A 386 -9.23 31.67 -17.57
N THR A 387 -10.43 31.25 -17.96
CA THR A 387 -11.62 31.22 -17.10
C THR A 387 -12.36 29.89 -17.26
N SER A 388 -13.17 29.52 -16.29
CA SER A 388 -14.07 28.38 -16.41
C SER A 388 -15.18 28.63 -17.44
N CYS A 389 -15.95 27.60 -17.80
CA CYS A 389 -17.07 27.70 -18.74
C CYS A 389 -18.11 28.78 -18.38
N ASP A 390 -18.32 29.01 -17.08
CA ASP A 390 -19.21 30.04 -16.54
C ASP A 390 -18.57 31.44 -16.42
N ALA A 391 -17.35 31.60 -16.95
CA ALA A 391 -16.50 32.79 -16.85
C ALA A 391 -16.07 33.14 -15.42
N SER A 392 -16.01 32.15 -14.53
CA SER A 392 -15.38 32.27 -13.21
C SER A 392 -13.84 32.16 -13.32
N ALA A 393 -13.15 32.58 -12.26
CA ALA A 393 -11.69 32.55 -12.23
C ALA A 393 -11.18 31.15 -11.88
N VAL A 394 -10.32 30.59 -12.73
CA VAL A 394 -9.60 29.34 -12.42
C VAL A 394 -8.39 29.67 -11.54
N THR A 395 -8.39 29.15 -10.32
CA THR A 395 -7.28 29.31 -9.34
C THR A 395 -6.59 27.99 -9.00
N ASN A 396 -7.15 26.88 -9.47
CA ASN A 396 -6.61 25.54 -9.39
C ASN A 396 -6.72 24.89 -10.77
N GLY A 397 -5.72 25.15 -11.61
CA GLY A 397 -5.62 24.58 -12.93
C GLY A 397 -4.17 24.47 -13.32
N TYR A 398 -3.94 23.96 -14.52
CA TYR A 398 -2.61 23.95 -15.12
C TYR A 398 -2.71 24.08 -16.62
N ILE A 399 -1.56 24.27 -17.24
CA ILE A 399 -1.37 24.25 -18.66
C ILE A 399 -0.45 23.09 -19.00
N GLN A 400 -0.90 22.23 -19.88
CA GLN A 400 -0.06 21.21 -20.48
C GLN A 400 0.57 21.80 -21.73
N LEU A 401 1.88 22.02 -21.71
CA LEU A 401 2.66 22.50 -22.83
C LEU A 401 3.49 21.36 -23.41
N VAL A 402 3.25 21.02 -24.67
CA VAL A 402 4.07 20.07 -25.43
C VAL A 402 4.95 20.83 -26.40
N TYR A 403 6.26 20.69 -26.24
CA TYR A 403 7.29 21.28 -27.08
C TYR A 403 8.38 20.26 -27.42
N GLY A 404 8.47 19.87 -28.70
CA GLY A 404 9.31 18.74 -29.11
C GLY A 404 8.82 17.45 -28.46
N ASP A 405 9.71 16.72 -27.81
CA ASP A 405 9.42 15.49 -27.07
C ASP A 405 9.20 15.75 -25.56
N GLN A 406 9.04 17.03 -25.16
CA GLN A 406 8.91 17.42 -23.76
C GLN A 406 7.48 17.90 -23.47
N THR A 407 6.90 17.35 -22.41
CA THR A 407 5.65 17.82 -21.82
C THR A 407 5.98 18.55 -20.53
N THR A 408 5.50 19.78 -20.39
CA THR A 408 5.65 20.60 -19.18
C THR A 408 4.28 20.98 -18.65
N VAL A 409 4.09 20.76 -17.36
CA VAL A 409 2.88 21.16 -16.64
C VAL A 409 3.19 22.49 -15.94
N VAL A 410 2.40 23.53 -16.23
CA VAL A 410 2.59 24.86 -15.63
C VAL A 410 1.34 25.24 -14.85
N PRO A 411 1.42 25.50 -13.53
CA PRO A 411 0.25 25.83 -12.72
C PRO A 411 -0.41 27.15 -13.15
N VAL A 412 -1.74 27.15 -13.12
CA VAL A 412 -2.56 28.35 -13.19
C VAL A 412 -3.05 28.71 -11.79
N THR A 413 -2.59 29.86 -11.31
CA THR A 413 -2.95 30.41 -9.99
C THR A 413 -3.91 31.60 -10.06
N SER A 414 -4.15 32.12 -11.27
CA SER A 414 -5.06 33.24 -11.51
C SER A 414 -5.57 33.23 -12.95
N SER A 415 -6.67 33.94 -13.21
CA SER A 415 -7.21 34.08 -14.56
C SER A 415 -6.27 34.76 -15.56
N GLU A 416 -5.29 35.52 -15.11
CA GLU A 416 -4.24 36.06 -15.98
C GLU A 416 -3.03 35.13 -15.88
N PHE A 417 -2.82 34.35 -16.93
CA PHE A 417 -1.66 33.48 -17.05
C PHE A 417 -0.51 34.22 -17.71
N SER A 418 0.67 34.11 -17.11
CA SER A 418 1.94 34.60 -17.64
C SER A 418 3.04 33.64 -17.24
N HIS A 419 3.80 33.14 -18.20
CA HIS A 419 4.93 32.25 -17.94
C HIS A 419 6.00 32.44 -19.00
N ASP A 420 7.26 32.56 -18.58
CA ASP A 420 8.39 32.75 -19.50
C ASP A 420 8.99 31.40 -19.87
N ILE A 421 9.19 31.16 -21.17
CA ILE A 421 9.84 29.95 -21.67
C ILE A 421 11.02 30.28 -22.57
N ASN A 422 11.94 29.32 -22.66
CA ASN A 422 13.00 29.30 -23.65
C ASN A 422 12.72 28.25 -24.72
N TYR A 423 13.03 28.58 -25.99
CA TYR A 423 12.79 27.69 -27.13
C TYR A 423 13.86 27.85 -28.23
N CYS A 424 13.94 26.88 -29.12
CA CYS A 424 14.88 26.88 -30.24
C CYS A 424 14.41 27.71 -31.43
N ALA A 425 15.35 28.44 -32.05
CA ALA A 425 15.07 29.08 -33.33
C ALA A 425 14.81 28.08 -34.49
N SER A 426 15.27 26.83 -34.35
CA SER A 426 15.08 25.76 -35.34
C SER A 426 13.75 25.03 -35.23
N ASP A 427 13.12 25.07 -34.06
CA ASP A 427 11.84 24.45 -33.79
C ASP A 427 11.01 25.36 -32.90
N THR A 428 9.95 25.90 -33.47
CA THR A 428 9.05 26.83 -32.79
C THR A 428 7.67 26.24 -32.57
N ALA A 429 7.39 25.02 -33.05
CA ALA A 429 6.05 24.46 -32.99
C ALA A 429 5.69 24.04 -31.55
N TYR A 430 4.44 24.24 -31.15
CA TYR A 430 3.93 23.80 -29.85
C TYR A 430 2.51 23.24 -29.95
N SER A 431 2.14 22.47 -28.94
CA SER A 431 0.75 22.15 -28.58
C SER A 431 0.51 22.58 -27.13
N ILE A 432 -0.64 23.17 -26.83
CA ILE A 432 -0.95 23.64 -25.48
C ILE A 432 -2.43 23.40 -25.15
N GLN A 433 -2.71 22.99 -23.92
CA GLN A 433 -4.06 22.80 -23.39
C GLN A 433 -4.17 23.45 -22.02
N PHE A 434 -5.29 24.12 -21.75
CA PHE A 434 -5.59 24.72 -20.45
C PHE A 434 -6.57 23.81 -19.71
N VAL A 435 -6.25 23.42 -18.49
CA VAL A 435 -7.03 22.46 -17.70
C VAL A 435 -7.45 23.11 -16.38
N ASP A 436 -8.73 22.98 -16.05
CA ASP A 436 -9.37 23.39 -14.82
C ASP A 436 -9.63 22.16 -13.96
N VAL A 437 -8.75 21.95 -12.99
CA VAL A 437 -8.75 20.75 -12.13
C VAL A 437 -9.99 20.69 -11.26
N ASN A 438 -10.52 21.85 -10.81
CA ASN A 438 -11.70 21.86 -9.94
C ASN A 438 -12.97 21.39 -10.63
N ASN A 439 -13.02 21.51 -11.95
CA ASN A 439 -14.22 21.26 -12.73
C ASN A 439 -14.09 20.08 -13.68
N GLY A 440 -12.92 19.42 -13.76
CA GLY A 440 -12.68 18.35 -14.73
C GLY A 440 -12.88 18.84 -16.18
N GLN A 441 -12.48 20.08 -16.47
CA GLN A 441 -12.74 20.71 -17.76
C GLN A 441 -11.47 21.26 -18.37
N SER A 442 -11.42 21.30 -19.70
CA SER A 442 -10.30 21.82 -20.46
C SER A 442 -10.73 22.75 -21.59
N SER A 443 -9.76 23.52 -22.09
CA SER A 443 -9.87 24.10 -23.42
C SER A 443 -9.57 23.04 -24.47
N GLY A 444 -10.05 23.22 -25.71
CA GLY A 444 -9.51 22.47 -26.82
C GLY A 444 -8.00 22.68 -27.01
N VAL A 445 -7.35 21.71 -27.64
CA VAL A 445 -5.90 21.75 -27.88
C VAL A 445 -5.54 22.84 -28.89
N ILE A 446 -4.62 23.72 -28.51
CA ILE A 446 -4.16 24.83 -29.33
C ILE A 446 -2.78 24.49 -29.88
N THR A 447 -2.65 24.44 -31.20
CA THR A 447 -1.35 24.26 -31.85
C THR A 447 -0.89 25.56 -32.50
N GLY A 448 0.42 25.80 -32.50
CA GLY A 448 0.95 27.06 -33.01
C GLY A 448 2.46 27.08 -33.16
N ASN A 449 3.01 28.29 -33.28
CA ASN A 449 4.44 28.51 -33.28
C ASN A 449 4.79 29.66 -32.33
N PHE A 450 5.79 29.46 -31.47
CA PHE A 450 6.26 30.48 -30.54
C PHE A 450 6.71 31.74 -31.30
N SER A 451 6.35 32.90 -30.74
CA SER A 451 6.76 34.19 -31.28
C SER A 451 7.32 35.09 -30.18
N GLY A 452 8.47 35.71 -30.44
CA GLY A 452 9.08 36.68 -29.52
C GLY A 452 8.56 38.11 -29.75
N PRO A 453 8.42 38.94 -28.71
CA PRO A 453 8.73 38.67 -27.30
C PRO A 453 7.60 37.98 -26.52
N THR A 454 6.41 37.87 -27.10
CA THR A 454 5.21 37.36 -26.42
C THR A 454 4.44 36.45 -27.36
N THR A 455 4.04 35.29 -26.85
CA THR A 455 3.10 34.37 -27.49
C THR A 455 1.77 34.49 -26.74
N ASP A 456 0.80 35.15 -27.38
CA ASP A 456 -0.50 35.48 -26.78
C ASP A 456 -1.59 34.51 -27.27
N PHE A 457 -2.18 33.78 -26.33
CA PHE A 457 -3.27 32.84 -26.57
C PHE A 457 -4.64 33.50 -26.48
N GLY A 458 -4.74 34.77 -26.06
CA GLY A 458 -6.01 35.46 -25.87
C GLY A 458 -6.83 34.88 -24.72
N SER A 459 -8.16 34.94 -24.85
CA SER A 459 -9.07 34.36 -23.87
C SER A 459 -9.32 32.89 -24.17
N GLN A 460 -9.10 32.05 -23.15
CA GLN A 460 -9.34 30.62 -23.15
C GLN A 460 -10.40 30.28 -22.10
N MET A 461 -11.24 29.30 -22.40
CA MET A 461 -12.26 28.82 -21.48
C MET A 461 -12.21 27.31 -21.38
N SER A 462 -12.35 26.76 -20.17
CA SER A 462 -12.51 25.32 -19.97
C SER A 462 -13.97 24.95 -20.21
N CYS A 463 -14.34 24.73 -21.47
CA CYS A 463 -15.71 24.40 -21.89
C CYS A 463 -15.84 22.99 -22.48
N GLU A 464 -14.73 22.30 -22.66
CA GLU A 464 -14.69 20.91 -23.11
C GLU A 464 -14.53 20.05 -21.84
N ASN A 465 -15.44 19.11 -21.62
CA ASN A 465 -15.21 18.06 -20.63
C ASN A 465 -14.02 17.22 -21.14
N VAL A 466 -13.13 16.77 -20.25
CA VAL A 466 -12.39 15.53 -20.51
C VAL A 466 -13.47 14.44 -20.51
N GLY A 467 -13.68 13.75 -21.64
CA GLY A 467 -14.96 13.15 -22.04
C GLY A 467 -15.57 12.14 -21.06
N ASP A 468 -16.90 12.09 -21.05
CA ASP A 468 -17.84 11.16 -20.38
C ASP A 468 -19.16 11.40 -21.13
N ALA A 469 -19.39 10.64 -22.21
CA ALA A 469 -20.32 10.99 -23.27
C ALA A 469 -21.76 10.50 -23.02
N ASP A 470 -21.94 9.43 -22.26
CA ASP A 470 -23.21 8.92 -21.71
C ASP A 470 -23.53 9.47 -20.32
N SER A 471 -22.56 10.06 -19.61
CA SER A 471 -22.74 10.59 -18.24
C SER A 471 -23.00 9.50 -17.21
N ASP A 472 -22.33 8.36 -17.37
CA ASP A 472 -22.46 7.19 -16.53
C ASP A 472 -21.46 7.17 -15.35
N GLY A 473 -20.58 8.17 -15.26
CA GLY A 473 -19.63 8.32 -14.15
C GLY A 473 -18.24 7.76 -14.43
N VAL A 474 -18.05 7.06 -15.55
CA VAL A 474 -16.74 6.69 -16.10
C VAL A 474 -16.35 7.70 -17.16
N LEU A 475 -15.05 7.99 -17.30
CA LEU A 475 -14.59 8.90 -18.37
C LEU A 475 -14.43 8.11 -19.67
N ASP A 476 -14.77 8.71 -20.81
CA ASP A 476 -14.61 8.12 -22.17
C ASP A 476 -13.25 7.45 -22.37
N LEU A 477 -12.20 7.97 -21.74
CA LEU A 477 -10.83 7.47 -21.88
C LEU A 477 -10.56 6.23 -21.00
N ASP A 478 -11.22 6.14 -19.85
CA ASP A 478 -11.09 5.03 -18.91
C ASP A 478 -11.87 3.78 -19.40
N GLU A 479 -12.69 3.95 -20.43
CA GLU A 479 -13.45 2.89 -21.11
C GLU A 479 -12.71 2.29 -22.34
N ASP A 480 -11.45 2.68 -22.58
CA ASP A 480 -10.53 2.00 -23.51
C ASP A 480 -9.95 0.73 -22.85
N LEU A 481 -10.79 -0.29 -22.64
CA LEU A 481 -10.45 -1.49 -21.86
C LEU A 481 -9.19 -2.20 -22.37
N ASN A 482 -8.91 -2.11 -23.68
CA ASN A 482 -7.77 -2.75 -24.30
C ASN A 482 -6.58 -1.80 -24.60
N ASN A 483 -6.68 -0.53 -24.19
CA ASN A 483 -5.66 0.52 -24.29
C ASN A 483 -5.12 0.76 -25.72
N ASN A 484 -5.95 0.59 -26.74
CA ASN A 484 -5.53 0.75 -28.15
C ASN A 484 -5.81 2.15 -28.71
N ASN A 485 -6.35 3.06 -27.89
CA ASN A 485 -6.85 4.40 -28.22
C ASN A 485 -7.99 4.41 -29.26
N ASN A 486 -8.84 3.39 -29.25
CA ASN A 486 -9.99 3.25 -30.14
C ASN A 486 -11.24 2.82 -29.35
N LEU A 487 -11.87 3.78 -28.69
CA LEU A 487 -13.13 3.60 -27.93
C LEU A 487 -14.30 2.97 -28.71
N GLU A 488 -14.20 2.88 -30.04
CA GLU A 488 -15.27 2.33 -30.89
C GLU A 488 -15.23 0.79 -31.01
N ASP A 489 -14.22 0.11 -30.45
CA ASP A 489 -14.13 -1.37 -30.48
C ASP A 489 -14.22 -2.06 -29.12
N ASP A 490 -14.38 -1.31 -28.05
CA ASP A 490 -14.72 -1.80 -26.71
C ASP A 490 -16.25 -1.72 -26.54
N ASP A 491 -16.86 -2.87 -26.31
CA ASP A 491 -18.31 -3.15 -26.33
C ASP A 491 -18.51 -4.43 -25.49
N THR A 492 -18.58 -4.27 -24.17
CA THR A 492 -18.53 -5.37 -23.18
C THR A 492 -19.71 -6.34 -23.37
N ASP A 493 -20.93 -5.83 -23.43
CA ASP A 493 -22.16 -6.63 -23.58
C ASP A 493 -22.46 -7.08 -25.05
N GLN A 494 -21.74 -6.51 -26.02
CA GLN A 494 -21.87 -6.78 -27.46
C GLN A 494 -23.24 -6.40 -28.05
N ASP A 495 -23.92 -5.39 -27.51
CA ASP A 495 -25.16 -4.85 -28.06
C ASP A 495 -24.94 -3.98 -29.31
N GLY A 496 -23.71 -3.50 -29.50
CA GLY A 496 -23.26 -2.67 -30.61
C GLY A 496 -23.21 -1.17 -30.32
N THR A 497 -23.40 -0.77 -29.06
CA THR A 497 -23.05 0.52 -28.48
C THR A 497 -21.69 0.35 -27.80
N PRO A 498 -20.65 1.11 -28.19
CA PRO A 498 -19.38 1.04 -27.48
C PRO A 498 -19.52 1.59 -26.07
N ASN A 499 -18.74 1.08 -25.11
CA ASN A 499 -18.85 1.40 -23.68
C ASN A 499 -18.97 2.90 -23.41
N TYR A 500 -18.08 3.73 -23.98
CA TYR A 500 -18.12 5.21 -23.84
C TYR A 500 -19.39 5.92 -24.34
N LEU A 501 -20.39 5.20 -24.86
CA LEU A 501 -21.70 5.70 -25.25
C LEU A 501 -22.85 4.88 -24.64
N ASP A 502 -22.56 3.90 -23.80
CA ASP A 502 -23.50 3.01 -23.16
C ASP A 502 -23.71 3.43 -21.70
N GLU A 503 -24.95 3.36 -21.22
CA GLU A 503 -25.23 3.71 -19.82
C GLU A 503 -25.19 2.45 -18.91
N ASP A 504 -25.07 1.25 -19.48
CA ASP A 504 -25.18 -0.11 -18.89
C ASP A 504 -24.19 -1.01 -19.65
N ASP A 505 -22.92 -0.87 -19.32
CA ASP A 505 -21.76 -1.34 -20.11
C ASP A 505 -21.74 -2.86 -20.33
N ASP A 506 -22.11 -3.61 -19.31
CA ASP A 506 -22.08 -5.07 -19.24
C ASP A 506 -23.45 -5.73 -19.51
N GLY A 507 -24.52 -4.92 -19.56
CA GLY A 507 -25.85 -5.32 -19.95
C GLY A 507 -26.63 -6.08 -18.86
N ASP A 508 -26.21 -5.94 -17.61
CA ASP A 508 -26.82 -6.49 -16.39
C ASP A 508 -28.23 -5.89 -16.13
N GLY A 509 -28.46 -4.65 -16.60
CA GLY A 509 -29.71 -3.91 -16.45
C GLY A 509 -29.74 -2.88 -15.32
N ILE A 510 -28.62 -2.65 -14.65
CA ILE A 510 -28.26 -1.48 -13.83
C ILE A 510 -27.41 -0.57 -14.71
N ASN A 511 -27.52 0.74 -14.51
CA ASN A 511 -26.65 1.66 -15.22
C ASN A 511 -25.31 1.77 -14.47
N THR A 512 -24.18 1.91 -15.16
CA THR A 512 -22.84 2.09 -14.58
C THR A 512 -22.82 3.08 -13.40
N ILE A 513 -23.49 4.22 -13.53
CA ILE A 513 -23.56 5.24 -12.47
C ILE A 513 -24.27 4.80 -11.19
N ASP A 514 -25.18 3.84 -11.31
CA ASP A 514 -25.98 3.29 -10.21
C ASP A 514 -25.28 2.08 -9.56
N GLU A 515 -24.08 1.72 -10.02
CA GLU A 515 -23.23 0.65 -9.49
C GLU A 515 -22.17 1.15 -8.49
N ASP A 516 -22.11 2.46 -8.25
CA ASP A 516 -21.45 3.08 -7.07
C ASP A 516 -22.25 2.74 -5.79
N TYR A 517 -21.94 1.58 -5.20
CA TYR A 517 -22.69 1.01 -4.10
C TYR A 517 -22.28 1.55 -2.73
N ASP A 518 -21.03 1.98 -2.58
CA ASP A 518 -20.49 2.57 -1.35
C ASP A 518 -20.68 4.11 -1.26
N PHE A 519 -21.08 4.74 -2.38
CA PHE A 519 -21.36 6.17 -2.55
C PHE A 519 -20.11 7.07 -2.44
N ASP A 520 -18.94 6.58 -2.82
CA ASP A 520 -17.72 7.36 -2.92
C ASP A 520 -17.64 8.20 -4.22
N GLY A 521 -18.49 7.89 -5.20
CA GLY A 521 -18.61 8.58 -6.48
C GLY A 521 -17.72 8.02 -7.59
N ASP A 522 -17.21 6.80 -7.44
CA ASP A 522 -16.37 6.08 -8.40
C ASP A 522 -16.91 4.65 -8.64
N PRO A 523 -17.71 4.42 -9.70
CA PRO A 523 -18.26 3.09 -9.99
C PRO A 523 -17.19 2.10 -10.49
N THR A 524 -15.96 2.54 -10.79
CA THR A 524 -14.93 1.69 -11.40
C THR A 524 -14.20 0.79 -10.41
N ASN A 525 -14.46 0.96 -9.11
CA ASN A 525 -13.76 0.27 -8.04
C ASN A 525 -14.61 -0.79 -7.31
N GLU A 526 -15.88 -0.92 -7.69
CA GLU A 526 -16.83 -1.85 -7.09
C GLU A 526 -16.67 -3.24 -7.69
N ASP A 527 -16.53 -4.25 -6.83
CA ASP A 527 -16.36 -5.67 -7.19
C ASP A 527 -17.14 -6.49 -6.15
N SER A 528 -18.44 -6.61 -6.37
CA SER A 528 -19.41 -7.19 -5.43
C SER A 528 -19.19 -8.67 -5.20
N ASP A 529 -18.56 -9.37 -6.14
CA ASP A 529 -18.40 -10.82 -6.12
C ASP A 529 -16.94 -11.28 -5.87
N GLY A 530 -15.99 -10.34 -5.99
CA GLY A 530 -14.58 -10.49 -5.66
C GLY A 530 -13.76 -11.21 -6.73
N ASP A 531 -14.23 -11.24 -7.98
CA ASP A 531 -13.56 -11.94 -9.07
C ASP A 531 -12.48 -11.09 -9.79
N GLY A 532 -12.39 -9.81 -9.44
CA GLY A 532 -11.42 -8.86 -9.98
C GLY A 532 -11.85 -8.16 -11.27
N ILE A 533 -13.08 -8.37 -11.74
CA ILE A 533 -13.74 -7.58 -12.77
C ILE A 533 -14.65 -6.56 -12.07
N PRO A 534 -14.52 -5.26 -12.35
CA PRO A 534 -15.44 -4.28 -11.78
C PRO A 534 -16.88 -4.56 -12.18
N ASP A 535 -17.83 -4.29 -11.28
CA ASP A 535 -19.26 -4.60 -11.45
C ASP A 535 -19.81 -4.01 -12.78
N TYR A 536 -19.45 -2.76 -13.12
CA TYR A 536 -19.87 -2.14 -14.39
C TYR A 536 -19.37 -2.83 -15.68
N LEU A 537 -18.51 -3.84 -15.57
CA LEU A 537 -17.99 -4.65 -16.67
C LEU A 537 -18.35 -6.15 -16.54
N ASP A 538 -19.11 -6.54 -15.51
CA ASP A 538 -19.47 -7.94 -15.23
C ASP A 538 -20.98 -8.19 -15.21
N GLU A 539 -21.50 -8.93 -16.19
CA GLU A 539 -22.91 -9.34 -16.23
C GLU A 539 -23.34 -10.14 -14.96
N GLN A 540 -22.41 -10.52 -14.08
CA GLN A 540 -22.66 -11.32 -12.89
C GLN A 540 -22.06 -10.81 -11.56
N ASP A 541 -22.45 -9.62 -11.10
CA ASP A 541 -22.10 -8.99 -9.78
C ASP A 541 -22.65 -9.69 -8.51
N VAL A 542 -22.65 -11.02 -8.47
CA VAL A 542 -23.15 -11.78 -7.32
C VAL A 542 -22.33 -13.02 -7.02
N ILE A 543 -21.84 -13.06 -5.79
CA ILE A 543 -20.98 -14.12 -5.31
C ILE A 543 -21.54 -15.55 -5.51
N ASP A 544 -20.72 -16.42 -6.10
CA ASP A 544 -20.91 -17.88 -6.06
C ASP A 544 -20.43 -18.47 -4.72
N PHE A 545 -21.29 -18.39 -3.71
CA PHE A 545 -20.92 -18.80 -2.36
C PHE A 545 -20.83 -20.33 -2.20
N ASN A 546 -19.61 -20.80 -1.98
CA ASN A 546 -19.32 -22.20 -1.66
C ASN A 546 -18.54 -22.30 -0.34
N SER A 547 -18.96 -23.16 0.58
CA SER A 547 -18.27 -23.35 1.85
C SER A 547 -18.34 -24.79 2.37
N GLU A 548 -17.46 -25.11 3.31
CA GLU A 548 -17.51 -26.34 4.08
C GLU A 548 -17.71 -25.97 5.55
N ILE A 549 -18.60 -26.65 6.27
CA ILE A 549 -18.87 -26.38 7.68
C ILE A 549 -18.89 -27.67 8.51
N TYR A 550 -18.38 -27.59 9.73
CA TYR A 550 -18.56 -28.61 10.76
C TYR A 550 -19.91 -28.45 11.46
N ALA A 551 -20.40 -29.52 12.07
CA ALA A 551 -21.58 -29.47 12.91
C ALA A 551 -21.27 -28.73 14.22
N ASN A 552 -22.19 -27.87 14.64
CA ASN A 552 -22.10 -27.12 15.90
C ASN A 552 -22.33 -27.99 17.12
N ASN A 553 -22.89 -29.18 16.91
CA ASN A 553 -23.08 -30.14 17.96
C ASN A 553 -22.12 -31.33 17.78
N CYS A 554 -21.42 -31.67 18.85
CA CYS A 554 -20.46 -32.77 18.88
C CYS A 554 -21.17 -34.15 18.97
N GLU A 555 -22.44 -34.23 18.57
CA GLU A 555 -23.26 -35.44 18.65
C GLU A 555 -23.49 -36.04 17.27
N ASN A 556 -22.76 -37.11 16.97
CA ASN A 556 -22.83 -37.85 15.70
C ASN A 556 -24.22 -38.48 15.37
N SER A 557 -25.22 -38.36 16.25
CA SER A 557 -26.55 -38.98 16.10
C SER A 557 -27.58 -38.07 15.41
N VAL A 558 -27.45 -36.74 15.60
CA VAL A 558 -28.27 -35.70 14.97
C VAL A 558 -27.34 -34.49 14.80
N LEU A 559 -26.83 -34.26 13.61
CA LEU A 559 -25.90 -33.16 13.35
C LEU A 559 -26.67 -31.86 13.07
N GLU A 560 -26.30 -30.80 13.77
CA GLU A 560 -26.85 -29.45 13.69
C GLU A 560 -25.78 -28.50 13.14
N TYR A 561 -26.15 -27.64 12.20
CA TYR A 561 -25.23 -26.75 11.48
C TYR A 561 -25.72 -25.30 11.51
N ASP A 562 -24.80 -24.34 11.61
CA ASP A 562 -25.08 -22.94 11.29
C ASP A 562 -24.74 -22.69 9.81
N LEU A 563 -25.77 -22.58 8.99
CA LEU A 563 -25.64 -22.29 7.55
C LEU A 563 -25.29 -20.82 7.28
N THR A 564 -25.36 -19.95 8.29
CA THR A 564 -25.09 -18.52 8.18
C THR A 564 -23.66 -18.13 8.50
N GLU A 565 -22.80 -19.12 8.79
CA GLU A 565 -21.37 -18.90 9.00
C GLU A 565 -20.71 -18.35 7.73
N THR A 566 -20.07 -17.19 7.86
CA THR A 566 -19.33 -16.52 6.78
C THR A 566 -17.84 -16.39 7.09
N TYR A 567 -17.34 -17.02 8.16
CA TYR A 567 -15.94 -17.00 8.56
C TYR A 567 -15.37 -15.58 8.76
N GLY A 568 -16.22 -14.65 9.20
CA GLY A 568 -15.85 -13.24 9.42
C GLY A 568 -15.87 -12.36 8.18
N VAL A 569 -16.18 -12.92 7.00
CA VAL A 569 -16.34 -12.15 5.75
C VAL A 569 -17.70 -11.46 5.74
N THR A 570 -17.71 -10.18 5.39
CA THR A 570 -18.93 -9.41 5.14
C THR A 570 -19.16 -9.34 3.65
N TYR A 571 -20.34 -9.77 3.19
CA TYR A 571 -20.75 -9.65 1.80
C TYR A 571 -21.69 -8.46 1.69
N PRO A 572 -21.19 -7.25 1.34
CA PRO A 572 -22.04 -6.10 1.15
C PRO A 572 -23.10 -6.41 0.10
N ASN A 573 -24.26 -5.77 0.25
CA ASN A 573 -25.38 -5.88 -0.67
C ASN A 573 -25.83 -7.31 -1.00
N THR A 574 -25.45 -8.34 -0.24
CA THR A 574 -25.82 -9.74 -0.55
C THR A 574 -26.74 -10.32 0.51
N THR A 575 -27.75 -11.06 0.06
CA THR A 575 -28.64 -11.85 0.92
C THR A 575 -28.53 -13.33 0.61
N PHE A 576 -28.26 -14.13 1.64
CA PHE A 576 -28.21 -15.58 1.53
C PHE A 576 -29.53 -16.22 1.93
N THR A 577 -30.01 -17.16 1.10
CA THR A 577 -31.14 -18.04 1.43
C THR A 577 -30.77 -19.49 1.16
N TYR A 578 -31.20 -20.42 2.02
CA TYR A 578 -30.69 -21.79 2.02
C TYR A 578 -31.79 -22.81 1.68
N PHE A 579 -31.42 -23.89 0.98
CA PHE A 579 -32.36 -24.86 0.43
C PHE A 579 -31.78 -26.28 0.46
N GLU A 580 -32.63 -27.30 0.65
CA GLU A 580 -32.21 -28.70 0.61
C GLU A 580 -31.99 -29.23 -0.82
N THR A 581 -32.49 -28.53 -1.85
CA THR A 581 -32.35 -28.94 -3.25
C THR A 581 -32.00 -27.75 -4.16
N GLN A 582 -31.20 -28.02 -5.18
CA GLN A 582 -30.83 -27.02 -6.18
C GLN A 582 -32.05 -26.39 -6.87
N ALA A 583 -33.04 -27.20 -7.23
CA ALA A 583 -34.25 -26.72 -7.90
C ALA A 583 -35.07 -25.75 -7.04
N ASP A 584 -35.10 -25.98 -5.71
CA ASP A 584 -35.74 -25.09 -4.75
C ASP A 584 -34.97 -23.77 -4.62
N ALA A 585 -33.62 -23.81 -4.64
CA ALA A 585 -32.76 -22.62 -4.65
C ALA A 585 -32.93 -21.78 -5.92
N GLU A 586 -32.87 -22.41 -7.10
CA GLU A 586 -33.04 -21.76 -8.40
C GLU A 586 -34.41 -21.07 -8.50
N SER A 587 -35.46 -21.68 -7.95
CA SER A 587 -36.82 -21.13 -7.98
C SER A 587 -37.22 -20.33 -6.73
N SER A 588 -36.32 -20.19 -5.76
CA SER A 588 -36.53 -19.51 -4.48
C SER A 588 -37.81 -19.96 -3.75
N VAL A 589 -38.03 -21.28 -3.66
CA VAL A 589 -39.18 -21.88 -2.95
C VAL A 589 -38.70 -22.86 -1.87
N ASN A 590 -39.49 -23.07 -0.82
CA ASN A 590 -39.16 -24.00 0.27
C ASN A 590 -37.84 -23.70 1.01
N ALA A 591 -37.51 -22.42 1.21
CA ALA A 591 -36.32 -22.02 1.96
C ALA A 591 -36.28 -22.63 3.38
N ILE A 592 -35.09 -23.01 3.81
CA ILE A 592 -34.77 -23.47 5.17
C ILE A 592 -34.99 -22.30 6.13
N VAL A 593 -35.84 -22.50 7.13
CA VAL A 593 -36.25 -21.41 8.06
C VAL A 593 -35.29 -21.25 9.23
N ASN A 594 -34.73 -22.36 9.72
CA ASN A 594 -33.80 -22.35 10.86
C ASN A 594 -32.37 -22.49 10.33
N SER A 595 -31.84 -21.44 9.71
CA SER A 595 -30.51 -21.48 9.09
C SER A 595 -29.38 -21.52 10.12
N THR A 596 -29.53 -20.93 11.31
CA THR A 596 -28.49 -20.93 12.36
C THR A 596 -28.40 -22.19 13.21
N ALA A 597 -29.35 -23.12 13.04
CA ALA A 597 -29.45 -24.36 13.80
C ALA A 597 -30.18 -25.41 12.94
N TYR A 598 -29.62 -25.70 11.77
CA TYR A 598 -30.18 -26.63 10.80
C TYR A 598 -29.91 -28.08 11.22
N GLU A 599 -30.97 -28.82 11.60
CA GLU A 599 -30.88 -30.25 11.86
C GLU A 599 -30.85 -31.05 10.55
N ASN A 600 -29.71 -31.71 10.25
CA ASN A 600 -29.56 -32.54 9.05
C ASN A 600 -30.22 -33.93 9.21
N GLY A 601 -31.54 -33.96 9.42
CA GLY A 601 -32.31 -35.19 9.60
C GLY A 601 -32.41 -36.08 8.34
N ALA A 602 -32.12 -35.51 7.18
CA ALA A 602 -32.11 -36.22 5.89
C ALA A 602 -30.74 -36.86 5.56
N MET A 603 -29.70 -36.63 6.37
CA MET A 603 -28.32 -37.05 6.12
C MET A 603 -27.83 -36.60 4.74
N LEU A 604 -28.11 -35.35 4.39
CA LEU A 604 -27.58 -34.70 3.20
C LEU A 604 -26.05 -34.54 3.34
N GLN A 605 -25.35 -34.55 2.21
CA GLN A 605 -23.93 -34.21 2.17
C GLN A 605 -23.70 -32.70 2.00
N GLN A 606 -24.71 -31.99 1.51
CA GLN A 606 -24.67 -30.56 1.25
C GLN A 606 -26.08 -29.96 1.29
N VAL A 607 -26.15 -28.64 1.45
CA VAL A 607 -27.31 -27.81 1.12
C VAL A 607 -26.92 -26.80 0.04
N TYR A 608 -27.91 -26.17 -0.56
CA TYR A 608 -27.73 -25.15 -1.58
C TYR A 608 -27.97 -23.78 -0.97
N VAL A 609 -27.13 -22.83 -1.34
CA VAL A 609 -27.30 -21.43 -0.98
C VAL A 609 -27.69 -20.67 -2.24
N ARG A 610 -28.59 -19.70 -2.11
CA ARG A 610 -28.87 -18.70 -3.11
C ARG A 610 -28.37 -17.38 -2.55
N ALA A 611 -27.27 -16.88 -3.09
CA ALA A 611 -26.81 -15.52 -2.89
C ALA A 611 -27.66 -14.63 -3.80
N THR A 612 -28.09 -13.47 -3.30
CA THR A 612 -28.87 -12.53 -4.09
C THR A 612 -28.39 -11.13 -3.78
N ASN A 613 -27.85 -10.47 -4.80
CA ASN A 613 -27.48 -9.07 -4.72
C ASN A 613 -28.77 -8.26 -4.50
N THR A 614 -28.76 -7.40 -3.50
CA THR A 614 -29.92 -6.65 -3.00
C THR A 614 -30.20 -5.40 -3.81
N VAL A 615 -29.26 -5.00 -4.67
CA VAL A 615 -29.38 -3.89 -5.60
C VAL A 615 -29.84 -4.41 -6.96
N SER A 616 -29.04 -5.24 -7.63
CA SER A 616 -29.33 -5.79 -8.97
C SER A 616 -30.48 -6.80 -8.99
N ASN A 617 -30.73 -7.49 -7.87
CA ASN A 617 -31.59 -8.69 -7.77
C ASN A 617 -31.08 -9.89 -8.59
N GLN A 618 -29.85 -9.83 -9.09
CA GLN A 618 -29.17 -11.00 -9.61
C GLN A 618 -28.94 -12.04 -8.50
N PHE A 619 -28.76 -13.29 -8.90
CA PHE A 619 -28.56 -14.37 -7.93
C PHE A 619 -27.70 -15.49 -8.49
N SER A 620 -26.81 -16.00 -7.65
CA SER A 620 -26.06 -17.24 -7.90
C SER A 620 -26.50 -18.33 -6.93
N VAL A 621 -26.30 -19.59 -7.33
CA VAL A 621 -26.65 -20.79 -6.54
C VAL A 621 -25.41 -21.65 -6.31
N GLY A 622 -24.77 -21.47 -5.16
CA GLY A 622 -23.69 -22.30 -4.68
C GLY A 622 -24.15 -23.39 -3.70
N PHE A 623 -23.22 -23.92 -2.90
CA PHE A 623 -23.48 -24.99 -1.94
C PHE A 623 -22.64 -24.92 -0.67
N ILE A 624 -23.16 -25.52 0.40
CA ILE A 624 -22.45 -25.71 1.67
C ILE A 624 -22.27 -27.21 1.90
N TYR A 625 -21.03 -27.67 2.01
CA TYR A 625 -20.69 -29.06 2.35
C TYR A 625 -20.69 -29.30 3.85
N PHE A 626 -21.26 -30.43 4.26
CA PHE A 626 -21.27 -30.85 5.66
C PHE A 626 -20.11 -31.80 5.95
N LEU A 627 -19.18 -31.37 6.81
CA LEU A 627 -18.00 -32.15 7.20
C LEU A 627 -18.30 -33.13 8.35
N GLY A 628 -19.42 -32.97 9.04
CA GLY A 628 -19.77 -33.73 10.24
C GLY A 628 -19.30 -33.06 11.53
N ALA A 629 -19.32 -33.79 12.66
CA ALA A 629 -18.74 -33.28 13.90
C ALA A 629 -17.20 -33.27 13.81
N ASN A 630 -16.55 -32.20 14.30
CA ASN A 630 -15.10 -32.19 14.44
C ASN A 630 -14.71 -33.13 15.60
N ASN A 631 -14.12 -34.28 15.28
CA ASN A 631 -13.69 -35.27 16.28
C ASN A 631 -12.16 -35.26 16.48
N THR A 632 -11.49 -34.20 16.02
CA THR A 632 -10.05 -34.00 16.25
C THR A 632 -9.86 -33.62 17.71
N ASP A 633 -8.81 -34.14 18.34
CA ASP A 633 -8.38 -33.84 19.70
C ASP A 633 -6.93 -33.35 19.55
N THR A 634 -6.78 -32.03 19.41
CA THR A 634 -5.53 -31.41 18.94
C THR A 634 -4.42 -31.50 19.98
N ASP A 635 -4.74 -31.30 21.25
CA ASP A 635 -3.79 -31.32 22.37
C ASP A 635 -3.73 -32.68 23.11
N ASN A 636 -4.60 -33.62 22.75
CA ASN A 636 -4.70 -34.98 23.30
C ASN A 636 -5.07 -35.02 24.79
N ASP A 637 -5.87 -34.06 25.27
CA ASP A 637 -6.37 -34.03 26.64
C ASP A 637 -7.55 -34.99 26.87
N GLY A 638 -8.19 -35.44 25.79
CA GLY A 638 -9.32 -36.37 25.80
C GLY A 638 -10.70 -35.72 25.63
N LEU A 639 -10.76 -34.42 25.37
CA LEU A 639 -11.87 -33.73 24.72
C LEU A 639 -11.55 -33.57 23.23
N THR A 640 -12.56 -33.50 22.37
CA THR A 640 -12.32 -33.07 20.98
C THR A 640 -12.37 -31.56 20.86
N ASP A 641 -11.72 -30.98 19.86
CA ASP A 641 -11.77 -29.55 19.58
C ASP A 641 -13.22 -29.03 19.49
N CYS A 642 -14.16 -29.88 19.02
CA CYS A 642 -15.58 -29.57 19.04
C CYS A 642 -16.11 -29.43 20.48
N GLU A 643 -15.81 -30.40 21.35
CA GLU A 643 -16.24 -30.35 22.76
C GLU A 643 -15.69 -29.14 23.48
N GLU A 644 -14.45 -28.75 23.17
CA GLU A 644 -13.74 -27.65 23.79
C GLU A 644 -14.24 -26.29 23.30
N THR A 645 -14.43 -26.12 21.98
CA THR A 645 -14.96 -24.86 21.41
C THR A 645 -16.45 -24.64 21.70
N THR A 646 -17.23 -25.71 21.87
CA THR A 646 -18.70 -25.60 22.05
C THR A 646 -19.17 -25.84 23.48
N GLY A 647 -18.36 -26.51 24.31
CA GLY A 647 -18.76 -27.01 25.62
C GLY A 647 -19.80 -28.14 25.58
N VAL A 648 -20.11 -28.68 24.40
CA VAL A 648 -21.10 -29.76 24.20
C VAL A 648 -20.39 -31.10 24.24
N ASN A 649 -20.80 -31.97 25.17
CA ASN A 649 -20.18 -33.29 25.35
C ASN A 649 -20.50 -34.28 24.19
N ASP A 650 -19.46 -34.89 23.60
CA ASP A 650 -19.58 -36.14 22.83
C ASP A 650 -19.68 -37.33 23.79
N PRO A 651 -20.74 -38.14 23.77
CA PRO A 651 -20.85 -39.32 24.63
C PRO A 651 -19.76 -40.40 24.40
N ASN A 652 -18.97 -40.30 23.32
CA ASN A 652 -17.94 -41.26 22.94
C ASN A 652 -16.54 -40.90 23.45
N THR A 653 -16.31 -39.70 23.97
CA THR A 653 -15.03 -39.27 24.53
C THR A 653 -14.91 -39.58 26.03
N PRO A 654 -13.67 -39.70 26.56
CA PRO A 654 -13.45 -40.03 27.97
C PRO A 654 -13.84 -38.92 28.96
N LEU A 655 -13.74 -37.66 28.55
CA LEU A 655 -14.00 -36.48 29.37
C LEU A 655 -15.36 -35.84 29.02
N ASN A 656 -15.79 -34.88 29.85
CA ASN A 656 -17.03 -34.15 29.65
C ASN A 656 -16.80 -32.67 29.94
N PRO A 657 -16.95 -31.77 28.96
CA PRO A 657 -16.70 -30.33 29.14
C PRO A 657 -17.74 -29.65 30.05
N ASN A 658 -18.87 -30.33 30.32
CA ASN A 658 -19.95 -29.92 31.23
C ASN A 658 -20.50 -28.51 30.95
N GLY A 659 -20.52 -28.11 29.68
CA GLY A 659 -20.98 -26.80 29.22
C GLY A 659 -19.93 -25.68 29.30
N THR A 660 -18.67 -26.03 29.53
CA THR A 660 -17.55 -25.07 29.60
C THR A 660 -16.81 -25.07 28.27
N ILE A 661 -16.51 -23.89 27.74
CA ILE A 661 -15.63 -23.73 26.57
C ILE A 661 -14.19 -23.68 27.09
N THR A 662 -13.29 -24.43 26.45
CA THR A 662 -11.87 -24.59 26.78
C THR A 662 -11.02 -24.43 25.52
N ASP A 663 -9.70 -24.29 25.66
CA ASP A 663 -8.78 -24.07 24.54
C ASP A 663 -8.30 -25.39 23.90
N PRO A 664 -8.65 -25.68 22.63
CA PRO A 664 -8.28 -26.92 21.93
C PRO A 664 -6.80 -27.22 21.79
N ASN A 665 -5.95 -26.23 22.08
CA ASN A 665 -4.50 -26.36 21.96
C ASN A 665 -3.80 -26.42 23.32
N ASN A 666 -4.56 -26.51 24.42
CA ASN A 666 -4.03 -26.45 25.77
C ASN A 666 -4.56 -27.61 26.62
N ALA A 667 -3.75 -28.67 26.71
CA ALA A 667 -4.18 -29.89 27.40
C ALA A 667 -4.36 -29.77 28.93
N CYS A 668 -4.10 -28.58 29.47
CA CYS A 668 -4.35 -28.22 30.87
C CYS A 668 -5.62 -27.37 31.05
N ASP A 669 -6.36 -27.11 29.96
CA ASP A 669 -7.64 -26.44 29.93
C ASP A 669 -8.68 -27.34 29.25
N PRO A 670 -9.58 -28.01 30.00
CA PRO A 670 -9.85 -27.80 31.40
C PRO A 670 -8.86 -28.54 32.31
N PHE A 671 -8.52 -27.91 33.43
CA PHE A 671 -7.64 -28.53 34.41
C PHE A 671 -8.19 -29.87 34.93
N THR A 672 -7.44 -30.95 34.71
CA THR A 672 -7.77 -32.31 35.13
C THR A 672 -6.83 -32.80 36.23
N ALA A 673 -7.28 -32.73 37.48
CA ALA A 673 -6.46 -33.09 38.64
C ALA A 673 -6.00 -34.58 38.69
N ASN A 674 -6.58 -35.48 37.89
CA ASN A 674 -6.18 -36.90 37.83
C ASN A 674 -5.73 -37.30 36.42
N SER A 675 -4.90 -36.48 35.78
CA SER A 675 -4.35 -36.74 34.44
C SER A 675 -2.84 -36.92 34.48
N SER A 676 -2.27 -37.44 33.39
CA SER A 676 -0.83 -37.55 33.19
C SER A 676 -0.20 -36.27 32.61
N GLN A 677 -0.96 -35.17 32.59
CA GLN A 677 -0.46 -33.84 32.22
C GLN A 677 0.34 -33.26 33.40
N ASP A 678 1.28 -32.37 33.11
CA ASP A 678 2.10 -31.63 34.07
C ASP A 678 1.79 -30.15 33.82
N CYS A 679 0.78 -29.62 34.52
CA CYS A 679 0.14 -28.35 34.16
C CYS A 679 0.83 -27.11 34.71
N ASP A 680 1.64 -27.26 35.75
CA ASP A 680 2.48 -26.19 36.28
C ASP A 680 3.96 -26.31 35.86
N GLY A 681 4.33 -27.40 35.19
CA GLY A 681 5.62 -27.57 34.52
C GLY A 681 6.75 -27.87 35.49
N ASP A 682 6.44 -28.47 36.63
CA ASP A 682 7.36 -28.71 37.74
C ASP A 682 8.07 -30.08 37.64
N GLY A 683 7.61 -30.94 36.73
CA GLY A 683 8.14 -32.27 36.46
C GLY A 683 7.36 -33.41 37.11
N LEU A 684 6.30 -33.12 37.86
CA LEU A 684 5.30 -34.07 38.36
C LEU A 684 4.04 -33.99 37.51
N THR A 685 3.40 -35.13 37.27
CA THR A 685 2.06 -35.10 36.65
C THR A 685 1.01 -34.74 37.69
N ASN A 686 -0.10 -34.12 37.27
CA ASN A 686 -1.23 -33.79 38.13
C ASN A 686 -1.70 -34.99 38.97
N LEU A 687 -1.62 -36.20 38.39
CA LEU A 687 -1.93 -37.46 39.08
C LEU A 687 -0.92 -37.84 40.15
N GLU A 688 0.38 -37.61 39.92
CA GLU A 688 1.42 -37.83 40.92
C GLU A 688 1.25 -36.88 42.10
N GLU A 689 0.93 -35.62 41.83
CA GLU A 689 0.74 -34.59 42.85
C GLU A 689 -0.52 -34.83 43.69
N THR A 690 -1.64 -35.17 43.05
CA THR A 690 -2.88 -35.48 43.79
C THR A 690 -2.83 -36.80 44.57
N ASN A 691 -1.99 -37.76 44.17
CA ASN A 691 -1.83 -39.01 44.91
C ASN A 691 -0.63 -39.00 45.86
N GLY A 692 0.18 -37.93 45.85
CA GLY A 692 1.50 -37.93 46.46
C GLY A 692 2.52 -38.70 45.60
N PRO A 693 3.81 -38.31 45.62
CA PRO A 693 4.90 -38.92 44.86
C PRO A 693 5.08 -40.43 45.10
N ASP A 694 4.59 -40.96 46.23
CA ASP A 694 4.60 -42.38 46.55
C ASP A 694 3.45 -43.18 45.89
N GLY A 695 2.54 -42.48 45.21
CA GLY A 695 1.37 -43.00 44.50
C GLY A 695 0.22 -43.42 45.41
N THR A 696 0.18 -42.99 46.67
CA THR A 696 -0.85 -43.35 47.63
C THR A 696 -1.61 -42.16 48.24
N ALA A 697 -2.72 -41.76 47.59
CA ALA A 697 -3.56 -40.66 48.11
C ALA A 697 -3.91 -40.75 49.60
N GLY A 698 -3.82 -39.61 50.29
CA GLY A 698 -4.16 -39.41 51.69
C GLY A 698 -2.98 -39.58 52.67
N THR A 699 -1.74 -39.59 52.18
CA THR A 699 -0.51 -39.74 52.97
C THR A 699 0.03 -38.42 53.53
N GLY A 700 -0.42 -37.27 53.02
CA GLY A 700 -0.02 -35.94 53.49
C GLY A 700 1.22 -35.37 52.80
N ASP A 701 1.67 -36.00 51.71
CA ASP A 701 2.75 -35.60 50.80
C ASP A 701 2.21 -35.17 49.42
N GLU A 702 0.91 -34.88 49.31
CA GLU A 702 0.31 -34.34 48.10
C GLU A 702 0.74 -32.88 47.85
N THR A 703 0.91 -32.51 46.59
CA THR A 703 1.28 -31.15 46.13
C THR A 703 0.15 -30.51 45.31
N ASP A 704 0.24 -29.20 45.06
CA ASP A 704 -0.75 -28.44 44.30
C ASP A 704 -0.40 -28.41 42.82
N ALA A 705 -1.05 -29.28 42.04
CA ALA A 705 -0.89 -29.46 40.59
C ALA A 705 -1.21 -28.25 39.68
N THR A 706 -1.38 -27.08 40.25
CA THR A 706 -1.50 -25.80 39.54
C THR A 706 -0.44 -24.80 39.97
N ASN A 707 0.51 -25.21 40.80
CA ASN A 707 1.49 -24.37 41.45
C ASN A 707 2.80 -25.15 41.60
N PRO A 708 3.84 -24.80 40.83
CA PRO A 708 5.04 -25.62 40.72
C PRO A 708 5.92 -25.63 41.99
N ASP A 709 5.59 -24.82 43.01
CA ASP A 709 6.28 -24.68 44.30
C ASP A 709 5.19 -24.56 45.39
N THR A 710 4.75 -25.70 45.93
CA THR A 710 3.59 -25.81 46.81
C THR A 710 3.76 -25.06 48.13
N ASP A 711 4.96 -25.05 48.69
CA ASP A 711 5.24 -24.42 49.98
C ASP A 711 5.83 -23.00 49.91
N GLY A 712 6.24 -22.58 48.71
CA GLY A 712 6.67 -21.24 48.37
C GLY A 712 8.09 -20.90 48.80
N ASP A 713 8.97 -21.89 48.93
CA ASP A 713 10.36 -21.69 49.36
C ASP A 713 11.33 -21.35 48.21
N GLY A 714 10.87 -21.52 46.97
CA GLY A 714 11.59 -21.23 45.74
C GLY A 714 12.26 -22.43 45.07
N VAL A 715 11.99 -23.66 45.51
CA VAL A 715 12.31 -24.91 44.82
C VAL A 715 11.02 -25.54 44.30
N ASN A 716 11.06 -26.13 43.10
CA ASN A 716 9.87 -26.75 42.53
C ASN A 716 9.59 -28.13 43.17
N ASP A 717 8.32 -28.53 43.28
CA ASP A 717 7.97 -29.76 44.00
C ASP A 717 8.61 -31.01 43.36
N GLY A 718 8.65 -31.09 42.03
CA GLY A 718 9.35 -32.14 41.29
C GLY A 718 10.86 -32.22 41.57
N ASP A 719 11.53 -31.07 41.71
CA ASP A 719 12.95 -31.00 42.07
C ASP A 719 13.18 -31.48 43.51
N GLU A 720 12.28 -31.15 44.42
CA GLU A 720 12.34 -31.57 45.82
C GLU A 720 12.18 -33.09 45.96
N ILE A 721 11.23 -33.67 45.23
CA ILE A 721 11.03 -35.11 45.18
C ILE A 721 12.24 -35.83 44.58
N GLU A 722 12.84 -35.31 43.51
CA GLU A 722 14.06 -35.89 42.95
C GLU A 722 15.23 -35.84 43.97
N ASN A 723 15.33 -34.76 44.74
CA ASN A 723 16.36 -34.57 45.75
C ASN A 723 16.05 -35.24 47.11
N GLY A 724 14.82 -35.69 47.31
CA GLY A 724 14.33 -36.37 48.50
C GLY A 724 14.07 -35.45 49.69
N THR A 725 13.75 -34.17 49.44
CA THR A 725 13.19 -33.21 50.42
C THR A 725 11.66 -33.29 50.41
N ASP A 726 11.01 -32.64 51.38
CA ASP A 726 9.54 -32.63 51.55
C ASP A 726 8.93 -31.36 50.90
N PRO A 727 8.19 -31.48 49.76
CA PRO A 727 7.64 -30.32 49.05
C PRO A 727 6.56 -29.51 49.77
N ASN A 728 6.24 -29.93 51.00
CA ASN A 728 5.27 -29.27 51.86
C ASN A 728 5.92 -28.67 53.13
N ASP A 729 7.24 -28.75 53.29
CA ASP A 729 7.98 -28.14 54.40
C ASP A 729 9.06 -27.14 53.91
N PRO A 730 8.80 -25.81 54.02
CA PRO A 730 9.68 -24.77 53.45
C PRO A 730 10.98 -24.57 54.26
N ASN A 731 11.35 -25.56 55.08
CA ASN A 731 12.56 -25.61 55.87
C ASN A 731 13.38 -26.90 55.66
N ASP A 732 12.95 -27.79 54.74
CA ASP A 732 13.68 -29.00 54.34
C ASP A 732 14.48 -28.73 53.06
N PHE A 733 15.80 -29.02 53.04
CA PHE A 733 16.72 -28.63 51.95
C PHE A 733 17.80 -29.67 51.67
#